data_AF-A0A936WVB5-F1
#
_entry.id   AF-A0A936WVB5-F1
#
_cell.length_a   1.000
_cell.length_b   1.000
_cell.length_c   1.000
_cell.angle_alpha   90.00
_cell.angle_beta   90.00
_cell.angle_gamma   90.00
#
_symmetry.space_group_name_H-M   'P 1'
#
loop_
_entity.id
_entity.type
_entity.pdbx_description
1 polymer ?
#
loop_
_entity_poly.entity_id
_entity_poly.type
_entity_poly.pdbx_seq_one_letter_code
_entity_poly.pdbx_strand_id
1 'polypeptide(L)'
;MLRRTALLKAALVACCITPHLNLWDDAGVSGLLNTASAQSQPPPAVDWISTETHDEYRSNSGTYYHLYYDPCAVLDLNGNCEGRYRNDPLPLSEQHYGEPQTREESGEDWWYGHNNIITNNSTVGYIAAGYTSAPNCWWAGSSYCRKPIRRSAQHSAPPDDWIPALGELETIAKRKGHTRGMVGRFDLDGHAIWCRKLFPGQIWNVIQDSEGNFVVAGVSYTPMWPEDLQPAPDPAFDDDLLIRLNGLPGLDMNDVDCAVWSPNYFPNMGYLCKLSPDGDILWTSFFVRGEDIASSLPRFSELHDVVERAGPNGPEYWVVGNANITPVPMLPKPYMARVDHNGVKLEDFHYEGPNVNGLPGDWPIAPKGLYTSIAVDPATKQLLLAGWYDLPGTKLRALVVKVDPDTDPFLPDWFLDAGATGGVLDVSGGYDPELVSVATGGGFIPDADGTRIILPITANFSQGNGYSGPKVANLYVHGLNMNGDLLWTNDLGIVQAYDLQSDMTYLSDGNVAVVCAKWVDMDVNHDDVVNLLDLPGQATNCLADNFTSAPGVTMDWNSPFGYTFWNTDAYVAKLNPANGNLIWETSWDADPTSTFECTPNDLRNQECVYKITEAPDGGLVISGNTSHNFDDLYLVKLKGNCQGLVEYDFVVTEAVSGSADHSFTLGFDETWYADKNIVGTIIIPDGLTLTISNCTIRFADSQQIAWPTRIIVEGGGSLILEEAILTSLDQCPNSMWDGIQLHGQELASQQSYPGIGLLQGYLGAKGSTISNARTGVAVTDGDFLAPLPPKPGSGGILEATDCTFLNNKYDVAFSPYENHTVANPETVLPNFSLFTRCDFVTDGGLPANGEYPNTHVVMTSVRGISFKGCTWRNTLFGQEPLELPSQQGTGISSTNSSFIVSDDCGVLVQGVPCPSQYLTTSAFTNLHRGILATTFDPSRTFSVDKATFTGTNYGIRMEGIQDASITRCTFDVPEPFTTGIVGSTYGVYSDECTGYRIQENAFLTQQPDGDVKKVGLIIKDSGKQYNTFYNNSFENLYTGSIIEGVNADGDDAIGLEVKCNDYGLTDANTFDVALYWRGCARAEDAR
;
A
#
# COMPACT_ATOMS: atom_id res chain seq x y z
N MET A 1 5.38 46.90 2.31
CA MET A 1 4.66 47.21 1.06
C MET A 1 5.67 47.42 -0.05
N LEU A 2 5.41 46.85 -1.23
CA LEU A 2 6.26 46.77 -2.44
C LEU A 2 7.36 45.69 -2.44
N ARG A 3 7.05 44.54 -3.04
CA ARG A 3 7.90 43.76 -3.95
C ARG A 3 7.05 42.69 -4.67
N ARG A 4 6.68 42.97 -5.93
CA ARG A 4 6.17 42.03 -6.95
C ARG A 4 6.97 42.32 -8.22
N THR A 5 7.84 41.40 -8.65
CA THR A 5 8.23 41.12 -10.06
C THR A 5 9.44 40.19 -10.07
N ALA A 6 9.24 38.92 -10.46
CA ALA A 6 10.22 38.08 -11.16
C ALA A 6 9.53 36.79 -11.63
N LEU A 7 8.77 36.87 -12.73
CA LEU A 7 8.28 35.74 -13.53
C LEU A 7 8.27 36.25 -14.97
N LEU A 8 9.28 35.85 -15.75
CA LEU A 8 9.37 35.78 -17.21
C LEU A 8 10.86 35.79 -17.60
N LYS A 9 11.41 34.63 -17.99
CA LYS A 9 12.39 34.42 -19.08
C LYS A 9 13.00 33.01 -18.99
N ALA A 10 12.35 32.05 -19.61
CA ALA A 10 12.99 30.85 -20.13
C ALA A 10 12.20 30.40 -21.37
N ALA A 11 12.37 31.11 -22.48
CA ALA A 11 11.93 30.70 -23.81
C ALA A 11 12.93 31.26 -24.83
N LEU A 12 13.31 30.41 -25.79
CA LEU A 12 14.29 30.57 -26.86
C LEU A 12 15.77 30.47 -26.47
N VAL A 13 16.39 29.31 -26.73
CA VAL A 13 17.21 29.03 -27.93
C VAL A 13 17.62 27.55 -27.89
N ALA A 14 17.00 26.71 -28.71
CA ALA A 14 17.55 25.42 -29.11
C ALA A 14 17.09 25.14 -30.55
N CYS A 15 17.93 25.47 -31.52
CA CYS A 15 17.74 25.07 -32.90
C CYS A 15 19.11 24.82 -33.54
N CYS A 16 19.22 23.70 -34.24
CA CYS A 16 20.35 23.20 -35.05
C CYS A 16 21.47 22.47 -34.29
N ILE A 17 21.45 21.13 -34.31
CA ILE A 17 22.32 20.28 -35.18
C ILE A 17 21.91 18.79 -34.99
N THR A 18 21.61 18.12 -36.10
CA THR A 18 21.34 16.68 -36.26
C THR A 18 22.60 15.79 -36.18
N PRO A 19 22.46 14.46 -35.99
CA PRO A 19 23.50 13.57 -35.43
C PRO A 19 24.31 12.82 -36.49
N HIS A 20 25.55 12.42 -36.16
CA HIS A 20 26.23 11.30 -36.85
C HIS A 20 27.36 10.67 -35.99
N LEU A 21 27.18 9.36 -35.74
CA LEU A 21 28.15 8.25 -35.82
C LEU A 21 29.42 8.19 -34.93
N ASN A 22 29.42 7.14 -34.09
CA ASN A 22 30.52 6.31 -33.55
C ASN A 22 31.96 6.53 -34.06
N LEU A 23 32.93 6.46 -33.14
CA LEU A 23 34.15 5.62 -33.20
C LEU A 23 34.95 5.64 -31.86
N TRP A 24 35.69 4.56 -31.63
CA TRP A 24 36.29 4.00 -30.40
C TRP A 24 37.45 4.72 -29.66
N ASP A 25 37.57 4.33 -28.38
CA ASP A 25 38.73 3.96 -27.53
C ASP A 25 39.86 4.93 -27.07
N ASP A 26 40.20 4.70 -25.79
CA ASP A 26 41.43 4.90 -25.02
C ASP A 26 41.89 6.32 -24.60
N ALA A 27 41.59 6.65 -23.32
CA ALA A 27 42.60 7.02 -22.32
C ALA A 27 41.97 7.09 -20.91
N GLY A 28 42.54 6.34 -19.98
CA GLY A 28 41.98 6.09 -18.65
C GLY A 28 41.79 7.31 -17.76
N VAL A 29 40.60 7.38 -17.17
CA VAL A 29 40.30 7.98 -15.86
C VAL A 29 39.19 7.10 -15.26
N SER A 30 39.58 6.12 -14.44
CA SER A 30 38.66 5.38 -13.57
C SER A 30 38.30 6.29 -12.40
N GLY A 31 37.08 6.83 -12.43
CA GLY A 31 36.60 7.77 -11.43
C GLY A 31 35.31 8.43 -11.90
N LEU A 32 34.27 7.63 -12.12
CA LEU A 32 32.91 8.12 -12.28
C LEU A 32 32.12 7.62 -11.08
N LEU A 33 31.90 8.53 -10.12
CA LEU A 33 30.74 8.49 -9.24
C LEU A 33 29.52 8.55 -10.16
N ASN A 34 28.76 7.45 -10.23
CA ASN A 34 27.47 7.41 -10.92
C ASN A 34 26.50 8.34 -10.16
N THR A 35 26.34 9.55 -10.65
CA THR A 35 25.23 10.43 -10.30
C THR A 35 23.94 9.87 -10.88
N ALA A 36 22.92 9.63 -10.03
CA ALA A 36 21.53 9.29 -10.36
C ALA A 36 21.35 8.32 -11.54
N SER A 37 21.47 7.02 -11.24
CA SER A 37 21.11 5.94 -12.17
C SER A 37 19.61 6.01 -12.47
N ALA A 38 19.22 6.43 -13.68
CA ALA A 38 17.84 6.34 -14.15
C ALA A 38 17.29 4.93 -13.90
N GLN A 39 16.12 4.83 -13.27
CA GLN A 39 15.50 3.53 -12.97
C GLN A 39 15.18 2.80 -14.28
N SER A 40 15.65 1.56 -14.39
CA SER A 40 15.45 0.74 -15.60
C SER A 40 14.12 0.01 -15.64
N GLN A 41 13.44 -0.08 -14.49
CA GLN A 41 12.14 -0.72 -14.31
C GLN A 41 11.27 0.15 -13.39
N PRO A 42 9.94 0.08 -13.49
CA PRO A 42 9.07 0.71 -12.51
C PRO A 42 9.16 -0.02 -11.16
N PRO A 43 9.16 0.70 -10.03
CA PRO A 43 9.08 0.09 -8.72
C PRO A 43 7.69 -0.50 -8.44
N PRO A 44 7.59 -1.58 -7.64
CA PRO A 44 6.31 -2.14 -7.22
C PRO A 44 5.56 -1.19 -6.28
N ALA A 45 4.23 -1.22 -6.34
CA ALA A 45 3.37 -0.53 -5.37
C ALA A 45 3.26 -1.31 -4.06
N VAL A 46 2.81 -0.64 -2.99
CA VAL A 46 2.38 -1.30 -1.76
C VAL A 46 1.14 -2.16 -2.05
N ASP A 47 1.19 -3.43 -1.62
CA ASP A 47 0.11 -4.39 -1.74
C ASP A 47 -0.84 -4.28 -0.55
N TRP A 48 -0.29 -4.48 0.63
CA TRP A 48 -0.98 -4.38 1.90
C TRP A 48 0.02 -4.00 2.99
N ILE A 49 -0.52 -3.42 4.05
CA ILE A 49 0.14 -3.25 5.34
C ILE A 49 -0.70 -4.07 6.31
N SER A 50 -0.05 -4.92 7.12
CA SER A 50 -0.73 -5.82 8.03
C SER A 50 -1.70 -5.02 8.88
N THR A 51 -2.98 -5.34 8.78
CA THR A 51 -4.01 -4.81 9.67
C THR A 51 -4.15 -5.77 10.84
N GLU A 52 -4.56 -5.23 11.99
CA GLU A 52 -4.75 -5.87 13.30
C GLU A 52 -3.55 -5.70 14.26
N THR A 53 -3.71 -4.98 15.37
CA THR A 53 -4.86 -5.00 16.29
C THR A 53 -5.28 -3.58 16.70
N HIS A 54 -6.29 -2.96 16.11
CA HIS A 54 -6.63 -1.57 16.45
C HIS A 54 -8.14 -1.31 16.32
N ASP A 55 -8.92 -1.66 17.36
CA ASP A 55 -10.31 -1.20 17.51
C ASP A 55 -10.35 0.13 18.30
N GLU A 56 -11.00 1.15 17.72
CA GLU A 56 -11.09 2.51 18.24
C GLU A 56 -11.85 2.60 19.58
N TYR A 57 -11.21 2.79 20.74
CA TYR A 57 -11.83 3.43 21.94
C TYR A 57 -10.82 3.78 23.07
N ARG A 58 -10.34 5.03 23.12
CA ARG A 58 -9.47 5.62 24.19
C ARG A 58 -9.96 5.43 25.63
N SER A 59 -9.19 4.70 26.44
CA SER A 59 -9.30 4.73 27.91
C SER A 59 -8.41 5.83 28.52
N ASN A 60 -9.00 6.69 29.36
CA ASN A 60 -8.39 7.91 29.92
C ASN A 60 -7.79 7.71 31.33
N SER A 61 -7.39 6.49 31.72
CA SER A 61 -7.27 6.19 33.15
C SER A 61 -6.04 6.79 33.85
N GLY A 62 -4.95 7.16 33.15
CA GLY A 62 -3.78 7.83 33.73
C GLY A 62 -3.20 7.13 34.98
N THR A 63 -3.50 5.85 35.17
CA THR A 63 -3.18 5.07 36.37
C THR A 63 -1.97 4.20 36.05
N TYR A 64 -0.90 4.32 36.84
CA TYR A 64 0.27 3.47 36.74
C TYR A 64 -0.01 2.11 37.37
N TYR A 65 0.22 1.02 36.61
CA TYR A 65 0.08 -0.33 37.14
C TYR A 65 1.40 -0.81 37.73
N HIS A 66 1.34 -1.30 38.98
CA HIS A 66 2.47 -1.84 39.72
C HIS A 66 2.32 -3.35 39.87
N LEU A 67 3.20 -4.12 39.25
CA LEU A 67 3.44 -5.51 39.64
C LEU A 67 4.46 -5.49 40.79
N TYR A 68 4.14 -5.90 42.02
CA TYR A 68 5.13 -6.08 43.09
C TYR A 68 4.79 -7.29 43.97
N TYR A 69 5.79 -8.12 44.27
CA TYR A 69 5.71 -9.19 45.26
C TYR A 69 5.79 -8.61 46.67
N ASP A 70 4.69 -8.60 47.41
CA ASP A 70 4.72 -8.27 48.84
C ASP A 70 5.00 -9.55 49.62
N PRO A 71 6.22 -9.76 50.15
CA PRO A 71 6.58 -10.97 50.85
C PRO A 71 5.80 -11.18 52.16
N CYS A 72 4.94 -10.24 52.58
CA CYS A 72 4.12 -10.34 53.78
C CYS A 72 2.69 -9.79 53.59
N ALA A 73 2.12 -9.94 52.39
CA ALA A 73 0.79 -9.43 52.03
C ALA A 73 -0.35 -9.94 52.93
N VAL A 74 -0.23 -11.18 53.42
CA VAL A 74 -1.17 -11.82 54.35
C VAL A 74 -0.37 -12.57 55.41
N LEU A 75 -0.77 -12.46 56.68
CA LEU A 75 -0.23 -13.31 57.73
C LEU A 75 -1.09 -14.58 57.81
N ASP A 76 -0.46 -15.76 57.78
CA ASP A 76 -1.16 -16.99 58.11
C ASP A 76 -1.70 -16.95 59.56
N LEU A 77 -2.54 -17.91 59.95
CA LEU A 77 -3.11 -17.98 61.30
C LEU A 77 -2.05 -18.13 62.42
N ASN A 78 -0.78 -18.34 62.08
CA ASN A 78 0.35 -18.47 62.98
C ASN A 78 1.27 -17.24 62.98
N GLY A 79 0.96 -16.20 62.19
CA GLY A 79 1.77 -14.98 62.09
C GLY A 79 3.00 -15.11 61.20
N ASN A 80 3.08 -16.14 60.35
CA ASN A 80 4.09 -16.21 59.30
C ASN A 80 3.62 -15.41 58.09
N CYS A 81 4.55 -14.72 57.44
CA CYS A 81 4.29 -14.01 56.19
C CYS A 81 3.98 -15.02 55.08
N GLU A 82 2.76 -15.00 54.54
CA GLU A 82 2.49 -15.53 53.21
C GLU A 82 2.76 -14.40 52.21
N GLY A 83 3.81 -14.55 51.41
CA GLY A 83 4.03 -13.65 50.29
C GLY A 83 2.91 -13.78 49.27
N ARG A 84 2.34 -12.65 48.85
CA ARG A 84 1.45 -12.60 47.69
C ARG A 84 1.83 -11.41 46.84
N TYR A 85 1.74 -11.55 45.52
CA TYR A 85 1.69 -10.37 44.66
C TYR A 85 0.44 -9.56 44.99
N ARG A 86 0.62 -8.26 45.20
CA ARG A 86 -0.54 -7.36 45.17
C ARG A 86 -0.91 -7.18 43.71
N ASN A 87 -2.01 -7.80 43.29
CA ASN A 87 -2.67 -7.44 42.06
C ASN A 87 -3.35 -6.09 42.28
N ASP A 88 -2.71 -4.98 41.90
CA ASP A 88 -3.53 -4.02 41.17
C ASP A 88 -3.97 -4.76 39.90
N PRO A 89 -5.27 -4.86 39.60
CA PRO A 89 -5.73 -5.68 38.48
C PRO A 89 -5.06 -5.13 37.22
N LEU A 90 -4.14 -5.92 36.65
CA LEU A 90 -3.64 -5.66 35.31
C LEU A 90 -4.86 -5.48 34.39
N PRO A 91 -4.83 -4.55 33.42
CA PRO A 91 -5.82 -4.52 32.36
C PRO A 91 -6.09 -5.94 31.84
N LEU A 92 -7.35 -6.29 31.58
CA LEU A 92 -7.73 -7.65 31.14
C LEU A 92 -6.95 -8.10 29.89
N SER A 93 -6.53 -7.16 29.05
CA SER A 93 -5.68 -7.34 27.86
C SER A 93 -4.22 -7.74 28.15
N GLU A 94 -3.74 -7.58 29.39
CA GLU A 94 -2.40 -8.01 29.81
C GLU A 94 -2.38 -9.47 30.33
N GLN A 95 -3.54 -10.07 30.64
CA GLN A 95 -3.61 -11.39 31.28
C GLN A 95 -3.77 -12.55 30.29
N HIS A 96 -4.09 -12.28 29.03
CA HIS A 96 -4.41 -13.32 28.07
C HIS A 96 -3.32 -13.48 27.00
N TYR A 97 -2.80 -14.71 26.94
CA TYR A 97 -1.83 -15.19 25.96
C TYR A 97 -2.37 -14.97 24.54
N GLY A 98 -1.93 -13.90 23.88
CA GLY A 98 -2.23 -13.64 22.47
C GLY A 98 -3.55 -12.98 22.14
N GLU A 99 -4.15 -12.23 23.07
CA GLU A 99 -5.24 -11.33 22.70
C GLU A 99 -4.69 -10.08 21.98
N PRO A 100 -5.39 -9.61 20.93
CA PRO A 100 -5.17 -8.31 20.32
C PRO A 100 -5.09 -7.17 21.35
N GLN A 101 -4.08 -6.29 21.24
CA GLN A 101 -4.07 -5.02 21.99
C GLN A 101 -4.73 -3.95 21.15
N THR A 102 -5.58 -3.08 21.70
CA THR A 102 -6.07 -1.93 20.92
C THR A 102 -5.02 -0.81 20.87
N ARG A 103 -5.19 0.22 20.01
CA ARG A 103 -4.25 1.37 19.87
C ARG A 103 -4.06 2.12 21.20
N GLU A 104 -5.05 1.99 22.06
CA GLU A 104 -5.09 2.60 23.38
C GLU A 104 -4.31 1.84 24.43
N GLU A 105 -4.12 0.54 24.19
CA GLU A 105 -3.40 -0.39 25.04
C GLU A 105 -1.97 -0.64 24.52
N SER A 106 -1.67 -0.20 23.29
CA SER A 106 -0.33 -0.11 22.72
C SER A 106 0.39 1.17 23.12
N GLY A 107 1.71 1.05 23.25
CA GLY A 107 2.64 2.12 23.59
C GLY A 107 3.66 2.27 22.47
N GLU A 108 4.69 1.43 22.49
CA GLU A 108 5.72 1.30 21.44
C GLU A 108 5.73 -0.16 20.99
N ASP A 109 5.40 -0.43 19.74
CA ASP A 109 5.27 -1.78 19.23
C ASP A 109 6.02 -1.96 17.89
N TRP A 110 6.98 -2.88 17.83
CA TRP A 110 7.92 -2.98 16.71
C TRP A 110 8.05 -4.41 16.19
N TRP A 111 8.32 -4.56 14.89
CA TRP A 111 8.81 -5.82 14.31
C TRP A 111 10.25 -5.65 13.84
N TYR A 112 11.22 -6.07 14.67
CA TYR A 112 12.64 -6.01 14.30
C TYR A 112 13.01 -6.97 13.19
N GLY A 113 12.45 -8.18 13.20
CA GLY A 113 12.73 -9.19 12.18
C GLY A 113 11.56 -10.07 11.88
N HIS A 114 11.59 -10.69 10.70
CA HIS A 114 10.57 -11.62 10.26
C HIS A 114 11.16 -12.71 9.38
N ASN A 115 10.39 -13.77 9.16
CA ASN A 115 10.72 -14.87 8.27
C ASN A 115 9.48 -15.41 7.55
N ASN A 116 9.70 -16.01 6.38
CA ASN A 116 8.69 -16.77 5.67
C ASN A 116 8.43 -18.09 6.39
N ILE A 117 7.16 -18.49 6.50
CA ILE A 117 6.78 -19.80 7.03
C ILE A 117 6.62 -20.76 5.86
N ILE A 118 7.47 -21.78 5.78
CA ILE A 118 7.47 -22.77 4.72
C ILE A 118 6.84 -24.06 5.24
N THR A 119 5.90 -24.62 4.47
CA THR A 119 5.33 -25.96 4.67
C THR A 119 5.27 -26.67 3.33
N ASN A 120 5.79 -27.89 3.23
CA ASN A 120 5.83 -28.67 1.98
C ASN A 120 6.43 -27.89 0.78
N ASN A 121 7.50 -27.12 0.99
CA ASN A 121 8.14 -26.24 -0.01
C ASN A 121 7.25 -25.12 -0.56
N SER A 122 6.25 -24.68 0.19
CA SER A 122 5.44 -23.50 -0.14
C SER A 122 5.37 -22.56 1.05
N THR A 123 5.53 -21.26 0.83
CA THR A 123 5.28 -20.28 1.88
C THR A 123 3.78 -20.22 2.16
N VAL A 124 3.42 -20.29 3.44
CA VAL A 124 2.02 -20.32 3.91
C VAL A 124 1.68 -19.13 4.81
N GLY A 125 2.62 -18.23 5.03
CA GLY A 125 2.46 -17.05 5.88
C GLY A 125 3.81 -16.51 6.36
N TYR A 126 3.78 -15.65 7.36
CA TYR A 126 4.95 -14.96 7.90
C TYR A 126 4.99 -15.08 9.43
N ILE A 127 6.20 -15.11 10.00
CA ILE A 127 6.43 -15.01 11.44
C ILE A 127 7.29 -13.76 11.68
N ALA A 128 6.85 -12.86 12.54
CA ALA A 128 7.57 -11.63 12.90
C ALA A 128 7.90 -11.63 14.39
N ALA A 129 8.98 -10.95 14.75
CA ALA A 129 9.44 -10.84 16.12
C ALA A 129 9.96 -9.44 16.43
N GLY A 130 9.72 -9.02 17.67
CA GLY A 130 9.94 -7.66 18.09
C GLY A 130 9.54 -7.43 19.53
N TYR A 131 8.86 -6.34 19.81
CA TYR A 131 8.33 -6.06 21.13
C TYR A 131 7.04 -5.25 21.09
N THR A 132 6.34 -5.22 22.21
CA THR A 132 5.26 -4.29 22.52
C THR A 132 5.54 -3.61 23.85
N SER A 133 5.00 -2.42 24.09
CA SER A 133 4.95 -1.82 25.41
C SER A 133 3.56 -1.27 25.69
N ALA A 134 3.14 -1.26 26.95
CA ALA A 134 1.83 -0.71 27.34
C ALA A 134 2.02 0.66 28.04
N PRO A 135 1.24 1.70 27.70
CA PRO A 135 1.41 3.02 28.26
C PRO A 135 1.19 3.00 29.78
N ASN A 136 2.06 3.69 30.52
CA ASN A 136 2.06 3.75 31.99
C ASN A 136 2.17 2.37 32.69
N CYS A 137 2.62 1.32 31.98
CA CYS A 137 2.86 0.01 32.57
C CYS A 137 4.31 -0.15 33.00
N TRP A 138 4.52 -0.55 34.25
CA TRP A 138 5.85 -0.75 34.83
C TRP A 138 5.98 -2.12 35.48
N TRP A 139 6.93 -2.91 34.99
CA TRP A 139 7.23 -4.23 35.53
C TRP A 139 8.19 -4.10 36.72
N ALA A 140 7.68 -4.23 37.94
CA ALA A 140 8.52 -4.56 39.10
C ALA A 140 8.53 -6.08 39.28
N GLY A 141 9.64 -6.71 38.93
CA GLY A 141 9.89 -8.08 39.38
C GLY A 141 9.92 -8.14 40.91
N SER A 142 9.87 -9.36 41.46
CA SER A 142 10.06 -9.58 42.90
C SER A 142 11.34 -8.89 43.40
N SER A 143 11.29 -8.45 44.65
CA SER A 143 12.05 -7.33 45.24
C SER A 143 13.59 -7.42 45.29
N TYR A 144 14.24 -8.35 44.58
CA TYR A 144 15.66 -8.62 44.78
C TYR A 144 16.47 -8.87 43.49
N CYS A 145 15.86 -9.22 42.33
CA CYS A 145 16.58 -9.42 41.06
C CYS A 145 16.49 -8.20 40.12
N ARG A 146 17.03 -7.04 40.52
CA ARG A 146 16.75 -5.73 39.90
C ARG A 146 17.87 -5.12 39.05
N LYS A 147 17.51 -4.50 37.91
CA LYS A 147 18.18 -3.30 37.35
C LYS A 147 17.25 -2.07 37.47
N PRO A 148 17.64 -0.96 38.10
CA PRO A 148 16.92 0.31 37.93
C PRO A 148 17.27 0.88 36.54
N ILE A 149 16.33 0.86 35.60
CA ILE A 149 16.55 1.33 34.23
C ILE A 149 15.94 2.72 34.05
N ARG A 150 16.61 3.74 34.62
CA ARG A 150 16.83 5.08 34.04
C ARG A 150 18.04 5.64 34.80
N ARG A 151 19.24 5.65 34.18
CA ARG A 151 20.53 6.05 34.79
C ARG A 151 20.68 7.56 35.07
N SER A 152 19.59 8.24 35.37
CA SER A 152 19.68 9.58 35.95
C SER A 152 19.71 9.41 37.47
N ALA A 153 20.70 10.02 38.12
CA ALA A 153 20.89 9.98 39.58
C ALA A 153 19.74 10.64 40.39
N GLN A 154 18.58 10.88 39.78
CA GLN A 154 17.39 11.51 40.36
C GLN A 154 16.25 10.53 40.71
N HIS A 155 16.32 9.25 40.32
CA HIS A 155 15.15 8.36 40.31
C HIS A 155 15.17 7.25 41.37
N SER A 156 15.07 7.66 42.64
CA SER A 156 14.76 6.77 43.76
C SER A 156 13.28 6.81 44.20
N ALA A 157 12.42 7.47 43.43
CA ALA A 157 11.01 7.72 43.73
C ALA A 157 10.07 6.82 42.89
N PRO A 158 8.82 6.57 43.35
CA PRO A 158 7.77 5.87 42.59
C PRO A 158 7.61 6.41 41.15
N PRO A 159 7.20 5.58 40.18
CA PRO A 159 6.95 5.99 38.80
C PRO A 159 6.06 7.24 38.69
N ASP A 160 5.03 7.38 39.53
CA ASP A 160 4.16 8.57 39.58
C ASP A 160 4.92 9.89 39.74
N ASP A 161 6.08 9.87 40.43
CA ASP A 161 6.92 11.03 40.69
C ASP A 161 7.92 11.33 39.55
N TRP A 162 7.94 10.54 38.47
CA TRP A 162 8.86 10.76 37.35
C TRP A 162 8.42 11.93 36.48
N ILE A 163 9.37 12.74 36.04
CA ILE A 163 9.13 13.81 35.07
C ILE A 163 8.94 13.16 33.70
N PRO A 164 7.84 13.43 32.97
CA PRO A 164 7.66 12.92 31.60
C PRO A 164 8.83 13.27 30.69
N ALA A 165 9.29 12.32 29.88
CA ALA A 165 10.28 12.52 28.85
C ALA A 165 9.68 13.32 27.68
N LEU A 166 9.79 14.64 27.76
CA LEU A 166 9.26 15.55 26.74
C LEU A 166 9.80 15.22 25.33
N GLY A 167 11.06 14.78 25.18
CA GLY A 167 11.63 14.39 23.88
C GLY A 167 11.02 13.13 23.24
N GLU A 168 10.28 12.34 24.02
CA GLU A 168 9.50 11.16 23.59
C GLU A 168 7.99 11.49 23.58
N LEU A 169 7.66 12.78 23.71
CA LEU A 169 6.29 13.31 23.80
C LEU A 169 5.44 12.67 24.89
N GLU A 170 6.08 12.25 25.99
CA GLU A 170 5.39 11.77 27.18
C GLU A 170 4.65 12.91 27.90
N THR A 171 3.47 12.60 28.43
CA THR A 171 2.73 13.48 29.36
C THR A 171 2.61 12.83 30.73
N ILE A 172 2.17 13.56 31.76
CA ILE A 172 1.94 12.98 33.09
C ILE A 172 0.95 11.82 33.04
N ALA A 173 -0.06 11.88 32.17
CA ALA A 173 -1.08 10.85 32.03
C ALA A 173 -0.70 9.73 31.04
N LYS A 174 0.37 9.89 30.26
CA LYS A 174 0.74 8.98 29.16
C LYS A 174 2.27 8.94 29.02
N ARG A 175 2.87 7.93 29.62
CA ARG A 175 4.32 7.68 29.59
C ARG A 175 4.58 6.31 28.99
N LYS A 176 5.74 6.14 28.37
CA LYS A 176 6.12 4.88 27.74
C LYS A 176 6.26 3.78 28.80
N GLY A 177 5.72 2.60 28.49
CA GLY A 177 5.84 1.42 29.34
C GLY A 177 7.18 0.73 29.22
N HIS A 178 7.37 -0.33 29.98
CA HIS A 178 8.46 -1.27 29.66
C HIS A 178 8.10 -2.15 28.47
N THR A 179 9.12 -2.48 27.69
CA THR A 179 9.01 -3.38 26.54
C THR A 179 8.87 -4.83 26.97
N ARG A 180 8.13 -5.58 26.16
CA ARG A 180 7.93 -7.02 26.27
C ARG A 180 8.14 -7.64 24.91
N GLY A 181 9.00 -8.65 24.85
CA GLY A 181 9.27 -9.37 23.61
C GLY A 181 7.97 -9.95 23.05
N MET A 182 7.77 -9.83 21.74
CA MET A 182 6.55 -10.29 21.08
C MET A 182 6.89 -11.02 19.78
N VAL A 183 6.07 -12.02 19.46
CA VAL A 183 6.16 -12.82 18.24
C VAL A 183 4.76 -12.90 17.62
N GLY A 184 4.62 -12.59 16.34
CA GLY A 184 3.34 -12.61 15.61
C GLY A 184 3.40 -13.50 14.39
N ARG A 185 2.39 -14.34 14.19
CA ARG A 185 2.20 -15.17 13.00
C ARG A 185 1.11 -14.57 12.13
N PHE A 186 1.35 -14.48 10.83
CA PHE A 186 0.47 -13.87 9.84
C PHE A 186 0.20 -14.82 8.67
N ASP A 187 -0.94 -14.66 8.00
CA ASP A 187 -1.21 -15.30 6.71
C ASP A 187 -0.51 -14.55 5.55
N LEU A 188 -0.76 -14.98 4.30
CA LEU A 188 -0.13 -14.36 3.11
C LEU A 188 -0.67 -12.97 2.77
N ASP A 189 -1.84 -12.62 3.30
CA ASP A 189 -2.54 -11.34 3.10
C ASP A 189 -2.26 -10.37 4.26
N GLY A 190 -1.41 -10.76 5.21
CA GLY A 190 -0.99 -9.93 6.32
C GLY A 190 -1.95 -9.92 7.51
N HIS A 191 -2.95 -10.81 7.54
CA HIS A 191 -3.84 -10.94 8.71
C HIS A 191 -3.15 -11.74 9.81
N ALA A 192 -3.26 -11.25 11.06
CA ALA A 192 -2.71 -11.95 12.22
C ALA A 192 -3.45 -13.27 12.48
N ILE A 193 -2.71 -14.37 12.55
CA ILE A 193 -3.21 -15.69 12.97
C ILE A 193 -3.13 -15.80 14.50
N TRP A 194 -1.99 -15.40 15.07
CA TRP A 194 -1.80 -15.30 16.52
C TRP A 194 -0.64 -14.36 16.83
N CYS A 195 -0.66 -13.76 18.02
CA CYS A 195 0.48 -13.06 18.61
C CYS A 195 0.82 -13.66 19.99
N ARG A 196 2.09 -13.63 20.40
CA ARG A 196 2.57 -14.19 21.67
C ARG A 196 3.57 -13.24 22.32
N LYS A 197 3.32 -12.88 23.58
CA LYS A 197 4.24 -12.10 24.40
C LYS A 197 5.16 -13.07 25.14
N LEU A 198 6.45 -12.77 25.23
CA LEU A 198 7.45 -13.55 25.95
C LEU A 198 7.98 -12.73 27.14
N PHE A 199 9.30 -12.66 27.32
CA PHE A 199 9.95 -12.03 28.45
C PHE A 199 9.94 -10.48 28.37
N PRO A 200 9.95 -9.78 29.52
CA PRO A 200 10.28 -8.36 29.56
C PRO A 200 11.62 -8.11 28.87
N GLY A 201 11.63 -7.24 27.87
CA GLY A 201 12.75 -7.09 26.94
C GLY A 201 12.32 -6.99 25.48
N GLN A 202 13.24 -7.35 24.58
CA GLN A 202 13.08 -7.19 23.14
C GLN A 202 13.50 -8.49 22.42
N ILE A 203 12.89 -8.76 21.26
CA ILE A 203 13.28 -9.86 20.38
C ILE A 203 13.71 -9.26 19.05
N TRP A 204 14.91 -9.58 18.58
CA TRP A 204 15.51 -8.94 17.42
C TRP A 204 15.29 -9.71 16.12
N ASN A 205 15.23 -11.04 16.18
CA ASN A 205 14.96 -11.86 15.01
C ASN A 205 14.25 -13.18 15.34
N VAL A 206 13.66 -13.78 14.30
CA VAL A 206 13.00 -15.08 14.31
C VAL A 206 13.36 -15.90 13.07
N ILE A 207 13.58 -17.19 13.25
CA ILE A 207 13.73 -18.16 12.15
C ILE A 207 12.71 -19.30 12.29
N GLN A 208 12.36 -19.91 11.17
CA GLN A 208 11.75 -21.24 11.15
C GLN A 208 12.87 -22.27 11.02
N ASP A 209 12.89 -23.27 11.90
CA ASP A 209 13.85 -24.36 11.83
C ASP A 209 13.37 -25.53 10.96
N SER A 210 14.26 -26.47 10.67
CA SER A 210 13.98 -27.65 9.85
C SER A 210 12.95 -28.62 10.43
N GLU A 211 12.57 -28.46 11.70
CA GLU A 211 11.48 -29.21 12.35
C GLU A 211 10.13 -28.49 12.20
N GLY A 212 10.11 -27.30 11.60
CA GLY A 212 8.93 -26.46 11.41
C GLY A 212 8.60 -25.58 12.63
N ASN A 213 9.45 -25.56 13.65
CA ASN A 213 9.29 -24.74 14.85
C ASN A 213 9.91 -23.35 14.64
N PHE A 214 9.58 -22.40 15.51
CA PHE A 214 10.15 -21.06 15.47
C PHE A 214 11.21 -20.88 16.55
N VAL A 215 12.33 -20.23 16.22
CA VAL A 215 13.38 -19.89 17.19
C VAL A 215 13.60 -18.40 17.16
N VAL A 216 13.52 -17.78 18.33
CA VAL A 216 13.69 -16.33 18.49
C VAL A 216 14.94 -16.00 19.27
N ALA A 217 15.62 -14.91 18.88
CA ALA A 217 16.79 -14.36 19.55
C ALA A 217 16.49 -12.98 20.12
N GLY A 218 16.76 -12.80 21.41
CA GLY A 218 16.40 -11.57 22.10
C GLY A 218 17.24 -11.27 23.32
N VAL A 219 16.78 -10.28 24.07
CA VAL A 219 17.33 -9.84 25.35
C VAL A 219 16.20 -9.75 26.37
N SER A 220 16.44 -10.24 27.58
CA SER A 220 15.57 -9.98 28.71
C SER A 220 16.20 -9.06 29.74
N TYR A 221 15.34 -8.24 30.35
CA TYR A 221 15.69 -7.39 31.49
C TYR A 221 15.54 -8.12 32.84
N THR A 222 15.01 -9.35 32.82
CA THR A 222 14.86 -10.20 34.00
C THR A 222 15.35 -11.63 33.70
N PRO A 223 16.04 -12.27 34.65
CA PRO A 223 16.36 -13.68 34.53
C PRO A 223 15.20 -14.63 34.88
N MET A 224 14.09 -14.11 35.42
CA MET A 224 12.99 -14.93 35.97
C MET A 224 11.84 -15.10 34.98
N TRP A 225 11.13 -16.23 35.08
CA TRP A 225 9.87 -16.43 34.38
C TRP A 225 8.80 -15.42 34.83
N PRO A 226 8.11 -14.77 33.90
CA PRO A 226 6.90 -14.01 34.21
C PRO A 226 5.76 -14.96 34.65
N GLU A 227 5.13 -14.71 35.80
CA GLU A 227 4.06 -15.57 36.33
C GLU A 227 2.79 -15.60 35.47
N ASP A 228 2.64 -14.63 34.56
CA ASP A 228 1.56 -14.53 33.59
C ASP A 228 1.80 -15.35 32.31
N LEU A 229 3.01 -15.89 32.12
CA LEU A 229 3.27 -16.90 31.10
C LEU A 229 2.96 -18.29 31.70
N GLN A 230 1.71 -18.71 31.80
CA GLN A 230 1.45 -20.09 32.23
C GLN A 230 1.86 -21.08 31.11
N PRO A 231 2.73 -22.06 31.37
CA PRO A 231 2.97 -23.14 30.41
C PRO A 231 1.65 -23.89 30.15
N ALA A 232 1.46 -24.36 28.92
CA ALA A 232 0.29 -25.14 28.58
C ALA A 232 0.19 -26.37 29.51
N PRO A 233 -1.02 -26.80 29.91
CA PRO A 233 -1.20 -27.98 30.75
C PRO A 233 -0.95 -29.26 29.93
N ASP A 234 0.31 -29.54 29.60
CA ASP A 234 0.73 -30.84 29.08
C ASP A 234 1.37 -31.67 30.21
N PRO A 235 0.71 -32.74 30.69
CA PRO A 235 1.24 -33.60 31.76
C PRO A 235 2.49 -34.41 31.35
N ALA A 236 2.97 -34.31 30.11
CA ALA A 236 4.24 -34.88 29.65
C ALA A 236 5.43 -33.90 29.76
N PHE A 237 5.19 -32.62 30.04
CA PHE A 237 6.23 -31.59 30.18
C PHE A 237 6.42 -31.23 31.66
N ASP A 238 7.67 -31.26 32.10
CA ASP A 238 8.10 -30.91 33.45
C ASP A 238 8.38 -29.40 33.47
N ASP A 239 7.64 -28.63 34.29
CA ASP A 239 7.79 -27.17 34.42
C ASP A 239 9.24 -26.77 34.77
N ASP A 240 9.99 -27.68 35.42
CA ASP A 240 11.42 -27.57 35.80
C ASP A 240 12.39 -27.48 34.59
N LEU A 241 11.90 -27.54 33.34
CA LEU A 241 12.76 -27.61 32.13
C LEU A 241 12.76 -26.35 31.25
N LEU A 242 11.93 -25.35 31.53
CA LEU A 242 11.62 -24.27 30.58
C LEU A 242 12.68 -23.16 30.49
N ILE A 243 13.46 -22.88 31.53
CA ILE A 243 14.40 -21.75 31.54
C ILE A 243 15.73 -22.16 32.14
N ARG A 244 16.78 -22.13 31.30
CA ARG A 244 18.10 -22.57 31.74
C ARG A 244 19.18 -21.55 31.47
N LEU A 245 20.15 -21.49 32.38
CA LEU A 245 21.40 -20.81 32.11
C LEU A 245 22.29 -21.67 31.20
N ASN A 246 22.66 -21.12 30.04
CA ASN A 246 23.42 -21.79 28.99
C ASN A 246 22.82 -23.16 28.56
N GLY A 247 21.53 -23.39 28.82
CA GLY A 247 20.82 -24.66 28.56
C GLY A 247 21.23 -25.85 29.44
N LEU A 248 22.11 -25.66 30.44
CA LEU A 248 22.68 -26.77 31.22
C LEU A 248 21.65 -27.39 32.19
N PRO A 249 21.52 -28.74 32.24
CA PRO A 249 20.67 -29.42 33.22
C PRO A 249 21.14 -29.15 34.66
N GLY A 250 20.30 -28.54 35.49
CA GLY A 250 20.59 -28.21 36.90
C GLY A 250 20.93 -26.74 37.18
N LEU A 251 20.88 -25.87 36.17
CA LEU A 251 20.95 -24.40 36.33
C LEU A 251 19.60 -23.77 35.94
N ASP A 252 18.54 -24.17 36.67
CA ASP A 252 17.21 -23.56 36.53
C ASP A 252 17.25 -22.11 37.04
N MET A 253 16.80 -21.19 36.20
CA MET A 253 16.76 -19.77 36.54
C MET A 253 15.61 -19.43 37.51
N ASN A 254 14.63 -20.31 37.68
CA ASN A 254 13.57 -20.19 38.69
C ASN A 254 14.12 -20.37 40.12
N ASP A 255 15.23 -21.09 40.28
CA ASP A 255 15.87 -21.36 41.58
C ASP A 255 16.83 -20.24 42.04
N VAL A 256 16.90 -19.12 41.32
CA VAL A 256 17.83 -18.03 41.62
C VAL A 256 17.40 -17.26 42.89
N ASP A 257 18.17 -17.42 43.98
CA ASP A 257 18.01 -16.59 45.19
C ASP A 257 18.61 -15.20 44.99
N CYS A 258 17.73 -14.27 44.63
CA CYS A 258 18.05 -12.88 44.43
C CYS A 258 18.49 -12.13 45.72
N ALA A 259 18.15 -12.64 46.92
CA ALA A 259 18.39 -11.95 48.20
C ALA A 259 19.88 -11.95 48.61
N VAL A 260 20.69 -12.82 48.00
CA VAL A 260 22.14 -12.95 48.27
C VAL A 260 22.94 -11.80 47.66
N TRP A 261 22.34 -10.99 46.77
CA TRP A 261 23.06 -10.04 45.94
C TRP A 261 22.67 -8.57 46.23
N SER A 262 23.64 -7.67 46.02
CA SER A 262 23.48 -6.24 46.30
C SER A 262 22.21 -5.68 45.61
N PRO A 263 21.38 -4.88 46.29
CA PRO A 263 20.01 -4.55 45.87
C PRO A 263 19.86 -3.70 44.58
N ASN A 264 20.91 -3.54 43.77
CA ASN A 264 20.98 -2.48 42.76
C ASN A 264 21.43 -2.86 41.34
N TYR A 265 21.78 -4.12 41.00
CA TYR A 265 22.26 -4.38 39.63
C TYR A 265 22.19 -5.83 39.11
N PHE A 266 21.20 -6.12 38.27
CA PHE A 266 21.19 -7.23 37.32
C PHE A 266 21.44 -6.69 35.90
N PRO A 267 22.38 -7.27 35.13
CA PRO A 267 22.57 -6.90 33.73
C PRO A 267 21.52 -7.56 32.82
N ASN A 268 21.37 -7.03 31.60
CA ASN A 268 20.54 -7.67 30.58
C ASN A 268 21.13 -9.04 30.21
N MET A 269 20.27 -10.02 29.93
CA MET A 269 20.68 -11.36 29.50
C MET A 269 20.05 -11.72 28.17
N GLY A 270 20.89 -12.06 27.21
CA GLY A 270 20.48 -12.56 25.90
C GLY A 270 19.89 -13.96 26.00
N TYR A 271 18.85 -14.25 25.23
CA TYR A 271 18.17 -15.56 25.25
C TYR A 271 17.80 -16.06 23.87
N LEU A 272 17.69 -17.39 23.76
CA LEU A 272 16.95 -18.06 22.70
C LEU A 272 15.70 -18.71 23.28
N CYS A 273 14.59 -18.63 22.56
CA CYS A 273 13.37 -19.34 22.88
C CYS A 273 12.86 -20.08 21.63
N LYS A 274 12.49 -21.35 21.78
CA LYS A 274 11.90 -22.16 20.72
C LYS A 274 10.40 -22.31 20.95
N LEU A 275 9.61 -22.09 19.90
CA LEU A 275 8.16 -22.09 19.90
C LEU A 275 7.62 -23.15 18.92
N SER A 276 6.50 -23.77 19.25
CA SER A 276 5.71 -24.58 18.31
C SER A 276 5.10 -23.70 17.20
N PRO A 277 4.60 -24.29 16.10
CA PRO A 277 3.83 -23.57 15.08
C PRO A 277 2.58 -22.83 15.60
N ASP A 278 2.07 -23.25 16.77
CA ASP A 278 0.90 -22.68 17.46
C ASP A 278 1.29 -21.63 18.52
N GLY A 279 2.60 -21.41 18.68
CA GLY A 279 3.18 -20.40 19.57
C GLY A 279 3.41 -20.88 21.01
N ASP A 280 3.41 -22.18 21.26
CA ASP A 280 3.72 -22.75 22.58
C ASP A 280 5.22 -22.80 22.81
N ILE A 281 5.68 -22.43 24.00
CA ILE A 281 7.10 -22.47 24.35
C ILE A 281 7.56 -23.92 24.53
N LEU A 282 8.56 -24.33 23.75
CA LEU A 282 9.20 -25.65 23.83
C LEU A 282 10.41 -25.63 24.77
N TRP A 283 11.24 -24.58 24.72
CA TRP A 283 12.32 -24.33 25.66
C TRP A 283 12.80 -22.88 25.58
N THR A 284 13.41 -22.38 26.66
CA THR A 284 14.14 -21.10 26.70
C THR A 284 15.50 -21.28 27.36
N SER A 285 16.53 -20.63 26.82
CA SER A 285 17.87 -20.61 27.41
C SER A 285 18.48 -19.21 27.38
N PHE A 286 19.04 -18.80 28.51
CA PHE A 286 19.79 -17.56 28.66
C PHE A 286 21.29 -17.79 28.44
N PHE A 287 21.95 -16.95 27.65
CA PHE A 287 23.34 -17.14 27.27
C PHE A 287 24.21 -16.01 27.78
N VAL A 288 25.19 -16.34 28.61
CA VAL A 288 26.23 -15.41 29.07
C VAL A 288 27.56 -16.14 29.18
N ARG A 289 28.64 -15.37 29.33
CA ARG A 289 30.00 -15.90 29.49
C ARG A 289 30.30 -16.30 30.94
N GLY A 290 29.73 -17.40 31.42
CA GLY A 290 30.03 -17.99 32.72
C GLY A 290 29.71 -19.49 32.74
N GLU A 291 30.25 -20.21 33.71
CA GLU A 291 30.08 -21.67 33.83
C GLU A 291 29.01 -22.06 34.87
N ASP A 292 28.63 -21.12 35.74
CA ASP A 292 27.63 -21.30 36.79
C ASP A 292 26.81 -20.01 37.02
N ILE A 293 25.74 -20.09 37.81
CA ILE A 293 24.86 -18.95 38.13
C ILE A 293 25.67 -17.79 38.74
N ALA A 294 26.53 -18.04 39.73
CA ALA A 294 27.24 -16.97 40.46
C ALA A 294 28.20 -16.16 39.57
N SER A 295 28.90 -16.82 38.65
CA SER A 295 29.83 -16.20 37.70
C SER A 295 29.13 -15.55 36.50
N SER A 296 27.91 -15.99 36.19
CA SER A 296 27.09 -15.58 35.04
C SER A 296 26.20 -14.37 35.33
N LEU A 297 25.55 -14.34 36.49
CA LEU A 297 24.62 -13.27 36.88
C LEU A 297 25.17 -11.84 36.80
N PRO A 298 26.46 -11.53 37.08
CA PRO A 298 26.96 -10.16 36.96
C PRO A 298 27.38 -9.78 35.53
N ARG A 299 27.11 -10.62 34.52
CA ARG A 299 27.53 -10.40 33.13
C ARG A 299 26.36 -10.05 32.22
N PHE A 300 26.61 -9.08 31.36
CA PHE A 300 25.67 -8.64 30.33
C PHE A 300 25.82 -9.49 29.07
N SER A 301 24.71 -9.74 28.40
CA SER A 301 24.66 -10.21 27.02
C SER A 301 23.38 -9.76 26.33
N GLU A 302 23.46 -9.66 25.00
CA GLU A 302 22.32 -9.42 24.11
C GLU A 302 22.54 -10.28 22.86
N LEU A 303 21.49 -10.93 22.36
CA LEU A 303 21.52 -11.73 21.13
C LEU A 303 20.62 -11.07 20.10
N HIS A 304 21.14 -10.84 18.90
CA HIS A 304 20.47 -10.04 17.86
C HIS A 304 19.99 -10.88 16.67
N ASP A 305 20.72 -11.92 16.30
CA ASP A 305 20.40 -12.69 15.10
C ASP A 305 20.81 -14.16 15.27
N VAL A 306 20.10 -15.04 14.59
CA VAL A 306 20.23 -16.50 14.70
C VAL A 306 20.03 -17.17 13.36
N VAL A 307 20.83 -18.20 13.07
CA VAL A 307 20.67 -19.07 11.91
C VAL A 307 20.77 -20.54 12.30
N GLU A 308 20.08 -21.40 11.56
CA GLU A 308 20.19 -22.84 11.69
C GLU A 308 21.33 -23.42 10.84
N ARG A 309 22.05 -24.39 11.39
CA ARG A 309 22.85 -25.38 10.64
C ARG A 309 22.46 -26.79 11.04
N ALA A 310 22.69 -27.75 10.16
CA ALA A 310 22.47 -29.16 10.48
C ALA A 310 23.50 -29.64 11.51
N GLY A 311 23.01 -30.15 12.64
CA GLY A 311 23.80 -30.80 13.69
C GLY A 311 23.69 -32.32 13.68
N PRO A 312 24.50 -33.02 14.49
CA PRO A 312 24.51 -34.48 14.57
C PRO A 312 23.24 -35.06 15.22
N ASN A 313 22.53 -34.28 16.03
CA ASN A 313 21.36 -34.72 16.81
C ASN A 313 20.08 -33.91 16.49
N GLY A 314 20.07 -33.14 15.41
CA GLY A 314 18.98 -32.20 15.10
C GLY A 314 19.54 -30.85 14.63
N PRO A 315 18.68 -29.82 14.52
CA PRO A 315 19.12 -28.46 14.21
C PRO A 315 20.09 -27.94 15.29
N GLU A 316 21.16 -27.29 14.86
CA GLU A 316 22.04 -26.48 15.71
C GLU A 316 21.86 -25.01 15.36
N TYR A 317 21.89 -24.15 16.37
CA TYR A 317 21.67 -22.72 16.21
C TYR A 317 22.98 -21.97 16.43
N TRP A 318 23.30 -21.09 15.49
CA TRP A 318 24.41 -20.15 15.59
C TRP A 318 23.82 -18.77 15.83
N VAL A 319 24.16 -18.19 16.97
CA VAL A 319 23.57 -16.93 17.44
C VAL A 319 24.66 -15.90 17.66
N VAL A 320 24.39 -14.65 17.29
CA VAL A 320 25.32 -13.54 17.41
C VAL A 320 24.76 -12.39 18.24
N GLY A 321 25.66 -11.58 18.79
CA GLY A 321 25.30 -10.45 19.62
C GLY A 321 26.50 -9.82 20.31
N ASN A 322 26.33 -9.46 21.59
CA ASN A 322 27.40 -8.96 22.43
C ASN A 322 27.39 -9.62 23.82
N ALA A 323 28.54 -9.64 24.49
CA ALA A 323 28.65 -10.15 25.85
C ALA A 323 29.82 -9.54 26.63
N ASN A 324 29.69 -9.51 27.95
CA ASN A 324 30.75 -9.07 28.86
C ASN A 324 31.72 -10.19 29.24
N ILE A 325 33.00 -9.84 29.23
CA ILE A 325 34.13 -10.76 29.47
C ILE A 325 34.54 -10.82 30.93
N THR A 326 34.28 -9.75 31.67
CA THR A 326 34.52 -9.67 33.12
C THR A 326 33.27 -9.08 33.81
N PRO A 327 32.98 -9.49 35.07
CA PRO A 327 31.96 -8.83 35.89
C PRO A 327 32.34 -7.35 36.06
N VAL A 328 31.43 -6.46 35.65
CA VAL A 328 31.36 -4.99 35.84
C VAL A 328 32.65 -4.23 36.28
N PRO A 329 33.03 -3.10 35.64
CA PRO A 329 32.43 -2.43 34.49
C PRO A 329 33.39 -2.48 33.28
N MET A 330 33.30 -3.52 32.46
CA MET A 330 34.00 -3.54 31.17
C MET A 330 32.97 -3.59 30.03
N LEU A 331 33.35 -2.99 28.91
CA LEU A 331 32.52 -2.71 27.74
C LEU A 331 32.16 -4.05 27.03
N PRO A 332 30.91 -4.22 26.54
CA PRO A 332 30.48 -5.45 25.87
C PRO A 332 31.20 -5.62 24.53
N LYS A 333 31.63 -6.84 24.23
CA LYS A 333 32.34 -7.19 23.00
C LYS A 333 31.47 -8.05 22.08
N PRO A 334 31.78 -8.10 20.77
CA PRO A 334 31.10 -9.01 19.85
C PRO A 334 31.15 -10.45 20.37
N TYR A 335 30.01 -11.13 20.28
CA TYR A 335 29.77 -12.45 20.84
C TYR A 335 29.09 -13.35 19.81
N MET A 336 29.44 -14.62 19.86
CA MET A 336 28.75 -15.66 19.12
C MET A 336 28.71 -16.94 19.95
N ALA A 337 27.64 -17.72 19.83
CA ALA A 337 27.53 -19.02 20.44
C ALA A 337 26.96 -20.04 19.47
N ARG A 338 27.38 -21.30 19.65
CA ARG A 338 26.78 -22.48 19.03
C ARG A 338 25.93 -23.19 20.07
N VAL A 339 24.69 -23.49 19.71
CA VAL A 339 23.65 -24.03 20.59
C VAL A 339 23.06 -25.29 19.94
N ASP A 340 22.82 -26.34 20.73
CA ASP A 340 22.22 -27.56 20.23
C ASP A 340 20.69 -27.48 20.10
N HIS A 341 20.08 -28.55 19.59
CA HIS A 341 18.64 -28.62 19.32
C HIS A 341 17.75 -28.45 20.58
N ASN A 342 18.32 -28.63 21.78
CA ASN A 342 17.64 -28.51 23.07
C ASN A 342 17.95 -27.18 23.78
N GLY A 343 18.62 -26.24 23.11
CA GLY A 343 19.00 -24.95 23.71
C GLY A 343 20.28 -25.00 24.55
N VAL A 344 21.04 -26.10 24.53
CA VAL A 344 22.30 -26.23 25.30
C VAL A 344 23.44 -25.51 24.58
N LYS A 345 24.13 -24.61 25.28
CA LYS A 345 25.34 -23.97 24.74
C LYS A 345 26.43 -25.02 24.58
N LEU A 346 26.81 -25.28 23.33
CA LEU A 346 27.93 -26.17 22.99
C LEU A 346 29.26 -25.44 23.14
N GLU A 347 29.33 -24.21 22.63
CA GLU A 347 30.54 -23.42 22.57
C GLU A 347 30.21 -21.93 22.44
N ASP A 348 31.09 -21.05 22.95
CA ASP A 348 31.07 -19.62 22.66
C ASP A 348 32.41 -19.14 22.05
N PHE A 349 32.32 -18.14 21.19
CA PHE A 349 33.44 -17.65 20.39
C PHE A 349 33.68 -16.16 20.65
N HIS A 350 34.96 -15.81 20.80
CA HIS A 350 35.41 -14.45 21.02
C HIS A 350 36.78 -14.20 20.39
N TYR A 351 36.88 -13.17 19.54
CA TYR A 351 38.15 -12.77 18.93
C TYR A 351 38.83 -11.68 19.79
N GLU A 352 39.59 -12.10 20.80
CA GLU A 352 40.19 -11.21 21.80
C GLU A 352 41.69 -10.95 21.62
N GLY A 353 42.03 -9.90 20.88
CA GLY A 353 43.36 -9.26 20.92
C GLY A 353 44.55 -10.16 20.50
N PRO A 354 45.81 -9.68 20.63
CA PRO A 354 46.98 -10.28 19.99
C PRO A 354 47.41 -11.65 20.57
N ASN A 355 46.64 -12.22 21.49
CA ASN A 355 46.93 -13.48 22.18
C ASN A 355 46.11 -14.67 21.68
N VAL A 356 45.17 -14.46 20.74
CA VAL A 356 44.57 -15.57 19.97
C VAL A 356 45.52 -15.89 18.83
N ASN A 357 46.22 -17.02 18.96
CA ASN A 357 47.14 -17.48 17.91
C ASN A 357 46.37 -17.71 16.60
N GLY A 358 46.74 -16.97 15.55
CA GLY A 358 46.18 -17.14 14.20
C GLY A 358 45.23 -16.04 13.72
N LEU A 359 44.87 -15.06 14.56
CA LEU A 359 44.17 -13.86 14.07
C LEU A 359 45.06 -13.05 13.10
N PRO A 360 44.46 -12.39 12.08
CA PRO A 360 45.18 -11.43 11.24
C PRO A 360 45.92 -10.38 12.07
N GLY A 361 47.12 -9.98 11.63
CA GLY A 361 47.97 -9.05 12.38
C GLY A 361 47.39 -7.65 12.53
N ASP A 362 46.42 -7.30 11.70
CA ASP A 362 45.65 -6.06 11.65
C ASP A 362 44.25 -6.19 12.28
N TRP A 363 43.94 -7.31 12.94
CA TRP A 363 42.64 -7.49 13.60
C TRP A 363 42.32 -6.35 14.59
N PRO A 364 41.11 -5.77 14.54
CA PRO A 364 40.75 -4.66 15.40
C PRO A 364 40.68 -5.09 16.87
N ILE A 365 41.55 -4.51 17.71
CA ILE A 365 41.53 -4.73 19.16
C ILE A 365 40.48 -3.79 19.77
N ALA A 366 39.20 -4.18 19.65
CA ALA A 366 38.09 -3.39 20.11
C ALA A 366 37.88 -3.50 21.64
N PRO A 367 37.82 -2.39 22.40
CA PRO A 367 37.26 -2.38 23.75
C PRO A 367 35.76 -2.71 23.77
N LYS A 368 34.99 -2.35 22.72
CA LYS A 368 33.52 -2.52 22.64
C LYS A 368 33.08 -2.92 21.23
N GLY A 369 32.03 -3.73 21.10
CA GLY A 369 31.38 -3.99 19.81
C GLY A 369 30.16 -4.92 19.91
N LEU A 370 29.50 -5.14 18.77
CA LEU A 370 28.28 -5.93 18.63
C LEU A 370 28.22 -6.54 17.22
N TYR A 371 27.91 -7.84 17.13
CA TYR A 371 27.41 -8.44 15.90
C TYR A 371 25.89 -8.35 15.86
N THR A 372 25.38 -7.80 14.78
CA THR A 372 23.97 -7.45 14.58
C THR A 372 23.26 -8.44 13.67
N SER A 373 24.00 -9.08 12.76
CA SER A 373 23.45 -10.06 11.84
C SER A 373 24.41 -11.22 11.55
N ILE A 374 23.84 -12.38 11.23
CA ILE A 374 24.53 -13.58 10.78
C ILE A 374 23.81 -14.17 9.56
N ALA A 375 24.56 -14.50 8.51
CA ALA A 375 24.05 -15.17 7.31
C ALA A 375 24.82 -16.46 7.03
N VAL A 376 24.15 -17.43 6.40
CA VAL A 376 24.74 -18.72 5.99
C VAL A 376 24.82 -18.76 4.47
N ASP A 377 26.00 -19.07 3.92
CA ASP A 377 26.11 -19.34 2.48
C ASP A 377 25.36 -20.65 2.15
N PRO A 378 24.36 -20.63 1.25
CA PRO A 378 23.64 -21.84 0.87
C PRO A 378 24.56 -22.93 0.29
N ALA A 379 25.67 -22.56 -0.35
CA ALA A 379 26.57 -23.51 -1.02
C ALA A 379 27.64 -24.09 -0.08
N THR A 380 28.45 -23.26 0.56
CA THR A 380 29.58 -23.70 1.38
C THR A 380 29.24 -23.86 2.86
N LYS A 381 28.09 -23.35 3.31
CA LYS A 381 27.68 -23.31 4.72
C LYS A 381 28.61 -22.47 5.62
N GLN A 382 29.45 -21.64 5.02
CA GLN A 382 30.23 -20.62 5.72
C GLN A 382 29.32 -19.52 6.27
N LEU A 383 29.81 -18.80 7.28
CA LEU A 383 29.05 -17.76 7.96
C LEU A 383 29.62 -16.38 7.64
N LEU A 384 28.72 -15.41 7.50
CA LEU A 384 29.03 -13.99 7.41
C LEU A 384 28.44 -13.30 8.64
N LEU A 385 29.27 -12.59 9.38
CA LEU A 385 28.89 -11.83 10.57
C LEU A 385 28.98 -10.34 10.21
N ALA A 386 27.93 -9.58 10.47
CA ALA A 386 27.92 -8.13 10.28
C ALA A 386 27.65 -7.43 11.63
N GLY A 387 28.21 -6.24 11.79
CA GLY A 387 28.07 -5.49 13.03
C GLY A 387 28.93 -4.24 13.08
N TRP A 388 29.32 -3.85 14.28
CA TRP A 388 30.15 -2.68 14.52
C TRP A 388 31.02 -2.83 15.77
N TYR A 389 32.06 -2.01 15.84
CA TYR A 389 32.95 -1.92 16.99
C TYR A 389 33.46 -0.49 17.21
N ASP A 390 34.02 -0.25 18.38
CA ASP A 390 34.58 1.04 18.79
C ASP A 390 36.06 0.87 19.16
N LEU A 391 36.94 1.80 18.78
CA LEU A 391 38.32 1.89 19.28
C LEU A 391 38.47 3.11 20.18
N PRO A 392 39.30 3.05 21.24
CA PRO A 392 39.50 4.20 22.13
C PRO A 392 40.02 5.41 21.33
N GLY A 393 39.21 6.46 21.23
CA GLY A 393 39.55 7.70 20.52
C GLY A 393 39.19 7.73 19.03
N THR A 394 38.55 6.69 18.48
CA THR A 394 37.95 6.73 17.14
C THR A 394 36.42 6.80 17.23
N LYS A 395 35.73 6.87 16.08
CA LYS A 395 34.29 6.65 15.98
C LYS A 395 33.95 5.16 15.81
N LEU A 396 32.67 4.82 15.96
CA LEU A 396 32.12 3.50 15.67
C LEU A 396 32.36 3.14 14.20
N ARG A 397 32.80 1.91 13.95
CA ARG A 397 33.10 1.39 12.61
C ARG A 397 32.35 0.10 12.33
N ALA A 398 31.86 -0.06 11.11
CA ALA A 398 31.26 -1.32 10.70
C ALA A 398 32.33 -2.43 10.63
N LEU A 399 32.00 -3.59 11.16
CA LEU A 399 32.83 -4.79 11.14
C LEU A 399 32.08 -5.90 10.43
N VAL A 400 32.71 -6.49 9.43
CA VAL A 400 32.20 -7.67 8.73
C VAL A 400 33.24 -8.77 8.77
N VAL A 401 32.82 -9.99 9.08
CA VAL A 401 33.71 -11.13 9.27
C VAL A 401 33.15 -12.33 8.56
N LYS A 402 33.95 -12.98 7.71
CA LYS A 402 33.61 -14.28 7.15
C LYS A 402 34.36 -15.37 7.90
N VAL A 403 33.66 -16.41 8.29
CA VAL A 403 34.23 -17.53 9.06
C VAL A 403 33.78 -18.86 8.44
N ASP A 404 34.68 -19.84 8.45
CA ASP A 404 34.34 -21.22 8.15
C ASP A 404 34.10 -21.98 9.46
N PRO A 405 32.84 -22.34 9.77
CA PRO A 405 32.51 -22.95 11.06
C PRO A 405 33.01 -24.37 11.26
N ASP A 406 33.55 -25.00 10.21
CA ASP A 406 34.05 -26.37 10.28
C ASP A 406 35.59 -26.41 10.40
N THR A 407 36.23 -25.25 10.61
CA THR A 407 37.68 -25.12 10.85
C THR A 407 38.04 -25.11 12.33
N ASP A 408 39.17 -25.76 12.68
CA ASP A 408 39.76 -25.76 14.03
C ASP A 408 41.24 -25.34 13.94
N PRO A 409 41.67 -24.22 14.55
CA PRO A 409 40.86 -23.32 15.37
C PRO A 409 39.85 -22.52 14.55
N PHE A 410 38.69 -22.25 15.15
CA PHE A 410 37.63 -21.41 14.58
C PHE A 410 38.13 -19.96 14.47
N LEU A 411 38.61 -19.57 13.29
CA LEU A 411 39.21 -18.27 13.02
C LEU A 411 38.53 -17.57 11.83
N PRO A 412 38.59 -16.22 11.76
CA PRO A 412 38.18 -15.48 10.57
C PRO A 412 38.99 -15.89 9.35
N ASP A 413 38.29 -16.17 8.24
CA ASP A 413 38.92 -16.31 6.93
C ASP A 413 39.47 -14.94 6.48
N TRP A 414 38.65 -13.91 6.65
CA TRP A 414 38.98 -12.51 6.48
C TRP A 414 37.98 -11.64 7.24
N PHE A 415 38.32 -10.37 7.40
CA PHE A 415 37.43 -9.35 7.95
C PHE A 415 37.54 -8.06 7.14
N LEU A 416 36.51 -7.22 7.26
CA LEU A 416 36.44 -5.90 6.67
C LEU A 416 36.12 -4.89 7.77
N ASP A 417 36.88 -3.80 7.78
CA ASP A 417 36.75 -2.66 8.71
C ASP A 417 36.41 -1.40 7.91
N ALA A 418 35.17 -0.91 8.03
CA ALA A 418 34.73 0.29 7.33
C ALA A 418 35.31 1.54 7.99
N GLY A 419 35.95 2.42 7.21
CA GLY A 419 36.61 3.62 7.71
C GLY A 419 38.04 3.40 8.23
N ALA A 420 38.65 2.24 7.97
CA ALA A 420 40.09 2.07 8.11
C ALA A 420 40.82 2.94 7.09
N THR A 421 41.64 3.90 7.54
CA THR A 421 42.40 4.79 6.65
C THR A 421 43.30 3.99 5.70
N GLY A 422 43.12 4.19 4.39
CA GLY A 422 43.80 3.45 3.33
C GLY A 422 43.25 2.04 3.08
N GLY A 423 42.15 1.65 3.72
CA GLY A 423 41.43 0.39 3.49
C GLY A 423 40.63 0.40 2.19
N VAL A 424 40.16 -0.77 1.76
CA VAL A 424 39.52 -0.95 0.44
C VAL A 424 38.25 -0.08 0.26
N LEU A 425 37.46 0.08 1.33
CA LEU A 425 36.25 0.92 1.32
C LEU A 425 36.57 2.42 1.46
N ASP A 426 37.60 2.80 2.21
CA ASP A 426 38.04 4.20 2.37
C ASP A 426 38.52 4.78 1.03
N VAL A 427 39.31 4.01 0.28
CA VAL A 427 39.88 4.45 -1.01
C VAL A 427 38.84 4.49 -2.14
N SER A 428 37.78 3.68 -2.05
CA SER A 428 36.87 3.41 -3.18
C SER A 428 35.39 3.76 -2.94
N GLY A 429 34.99 4.11 -1.71
CA GLY A 429 33.60 4.05 -1.26
C GLY A 429 33.03 5.30 -0.58
N GLY A 430 33.69 6.45 -0.68
CA GLY A 430 33.14 7.71 -0.14
C GLY A 430 33.05 7.79 1.39
N TYR A 431 33.76 6.91 2.11
CA TYR A 431 33.78 6.88 3.57
C TYR A 431 34.62 8.01 4.16
N ASP A 432 34.11 8.63 5.22
CA ASP A 432 34.89 9.51 6.09
C ASP A 432 35.36 8.71 7.33
N PRO A 433 36.68 8.45 7.48
CA PRO A 433 37.21 7.71 8.62
C PRO A 433 37.04 8.42 9.97
N GLU A 434 36.64 9.70 9.97
CA GLU A 434 36.33 10.50 11.15
C GLU A 434 34.85 10.46 11.56
N LEU A 435 33.99 9.82 10.76
CA LEU A 435 32.55 9.65 11.02
C LEU A 435 32.20 8.21 11.40
N VAL A 436 30.98 8.02 11.91
CA VAL A 436 30.47 6.70 12.32
C VAL A 436 30.04 5.90 11.08
N SER A 437 30.24 4.58 11.12
CA SER A 437 29.62 3.62 10.21
C SER A 437 29.12 2.38 10.95
N VAL A 438 28.04 1.78 10.46
CA VAL A 438 27.38 0.62 11.07
C VAL A 438 26.87 -0.34 9.99
N ALA A 439 27.04 -1.65 10.22
CA ALA A 439 26.36 -2.70 9.47
C ALA A 439 25.33 -3.42 10.37
N THR A 440 24.12 -3.58 9.86
CA THR A 440 22.99 -4.24 10.56
C THR A 440 22.46 -5.47 9.83
N GLY A 441 22.98 -5.73 8.64
CA GLY A 441 22.54 -6.79 7.74
C GLY A 441 23.60 -7.10 6.70
N GLY A 442 23.28 -8.02 5.79
CA GLY A 442 24.22 -8.51 4.79
C GLY A 442 24.10 -10.01 4.59
N GLY A 443 24.46 -10.48 3.41
CA GLY A 443 24.22 -11.88 3.06
C GLY A 443 24.96 -12.35 1.83
N PHE A 444 24.67 -13.59 1.47
CA PHE A 444 25.23 -14.26 0.31
C PHE A 444 24.22 -14.32 -0.82
N ILE A 445 24.71 -14.20 -2.05
CA ILE A 445 23.92 -14.39 -3.25
C ILE A 445 24.64 -15.33 -4.23
N PRO A 446 23.92 -16.23 -4.92
CA PRO A 446 24.47 -16.93 -6.08
C PRO A 446 24.76 -15.94 -7.21
N ASP A 447 25.93 -16.04 -7.85
CA ASP A 447 26.25 -15.31 -9.09
C ASP A 447 26.89 -16.25 -10.13
N ALA A 448 26.91 -15.84 -11.39
CA ALA A 448 27.43 -16.61 -12.52
C ALA A 448 28.90 -17.04 -12.34
N ASP A 449 29.70 -16.24 -11.63
CA ASP A 449 31.12 -16.49 -11.38
C ASP A 449 31.40 -17.14 -10.00
N GLY A 450 30.35 -17.46 -9.22
CA GLY A 450 30.43 -18.01 -7.85
C GLY A 450 29.59 -17.21 -6.85
N THR A 451 29.58 -17.60 -5.57
CA THR A 451 28.87 -16.86 -4.52
C THR A 451 29.46 -15.46 -4.35
N ARG A 452 28.60 -14.43 -4.24
CA ARG A 452 28.98 -13.07 -3.84
C ARG A 452 28.42 -12.74 -2.47
N ILE A 453 29.02 -11.75 -1.83
CA ILE A 453 28.55 -11.15 -0.58
C ILE A 453 28.02 -9.76 -0.89
N ILE A 454 26.81 -9.46 -0.42
CA ILE A 454 26.21 -8.13 -0.51
C ILE A 454 26.13 -7.52 0.88
N LEU A 455 26.65 -6.30 1.03
CA LEU A 455 26.71 -5.59 2.31
C LEU A 455 26.12 -4.18 2.19
N PRO A 456 24.90 -3.96 2.70
CA PRO A 456 24.42 -2.61 2.98
C PRO A 456 25.08 -2.08 4.27
N ILE A 457 25.67 -0.89 4.19
CA ILE A 457 26.34 -0.20 5.31
C ILE A 457 25.80 1.22 5.37
N THR A 458 25.32 1.62 6.55
CA THR A 458 25.04 3.02 6.85
C THR A 458 26.33 3.69 7.30
N ALA A 459 26.73 4.78 6.66
CA ALA A 459 28.04 5.40 6.88
C ALA A 459 27.94 6.93 6.91
N ASN A 460 29.04 7.58 7.30
CA ASN A 460 29.17 9.03 7.31
C ASN A 460 28.08 9.72 8.14
N PHE A 461 27.76 9.16 9.32
CA PHE A 461 26.69 9.73 10.14
C PHE A 461 27.01 11.19 10.50
N SER A 462 26.16 12.11 10.04
CA SER A 462 26.27 13.53 10.36
C SER A 462 25.64 13.85 11.73
N GLN A 463 24.72 12.99 12.18
CA GLN A 463 24.08 13.05 13.50
C GLN A 463 23.88 11.63 14.07
N GLY A 464 24.04 11.49 15.39
CA GLY A 464 23.83 10.23 16.11
C GLY A 464 25.05 9.30 16.15
N ASN A 465 24.99 8.28 17.01
CA ASN A 465 26.00 7.23 17.12
C ASN A 465 25.39 5.88 17.56
N GLY A 466 25.03 5.01 16.62
CA GLY A 466 24.64 3.63 16.91
C GLY A 466 23.16 3.31 16.71
N TYR A 467 22.56 2.52 17.60
CA TYR A 467 21.31 1.75 17.37
C TYR A 467 19.99 2.51 17.53
N SER A 468 19.90 3.59 18.33
CA SER A 468 18.66 4.39 18.49
C SER A 468 18.95 5.89 18.63
N GLY A 469 17.93 6.72 18.37
CA GLY A 469 17.99 8.19 18.40
C GLY A 469 18.14 8.83 17.01
N PRO A 470 18.04 10.16 16.88
CA PRO A 470 18.13 10.85 15.60
C PRO A 470 19.41 10.51 14.84
N LYS A 471 19.26 9.96 13.62
CA LYS A 471 20.36 9.58 12.75
C LYS A 471 20.15 10.04 11.33
N VAL A 472 21.24 10.50 10.73
CA VAL A 472 21.34 10.83 9.31
C VAL A 472 22.65 10.23 8.81
N ALA A 473 22.60 9.44 7.75
CA ALA A 473 23.75 8.73 7.18
C ALA A 473 23.61 8.57 5.66
N ASN A 474 24.69 8.16 4.99
CA ASN A 474 24.65 7.62 3.62
C ASN A 474 24.40 6.11 3.67
N LEU A 475 23.62 5.58 2.73
CA LEU A 475 23.46 4.14 2.53
C LEU A 475 24.34 3.67 1.36
N TYR A 476 25.45 3.01 1.68
CA TYR A 476 26.30 2.36 0.69
C TYR A 476 26.00 0.86 0.61
N VAL A 477 25.94 0.32 -0.60
CA VAL A 477 25.80 -1.11 -0.84
C VAL A 477 27.03 -1.63 -1.58
N HIS A 478 27.66 -2.65 -1.03
CA HIS A 478 28.89 -3.24 -1.60
C HIS A 478 28.66 -4.66 -2.09
N GLY A 479 29.20 -4.96 -3.27
CA GLY A 479 29.40 -6.32 -3.75
C GLY A 479 30.83 -6.77 -3.52
N LEU A 480 31.01 -7.90 -2.84
CA LEU A 480 32.31 -8.52 -2.56
C LEU A 480 32.34 -9.95 -3.11
N ASN A 481 33.53 -10.43 -3.45
CA ASN A 481 33.74 -11.86 -3.68
C ASN A 481 33.93 -12.62 -2.35
N MET A 482 34.01 -13.94 -2.41
CA MET A 482 34.23 -14.79 -1.22
C MET A 482 35.60 -14.57 -0.52
N ASN A 483 36.55 -13.86 -1.14
CA ASN A 483 37.84 -13.52 -0.51
C ASN A 483 37.83 -12.15 0.19
N GLY A 484 36.72 -11.40 0.10
CA GLY A 484 36.61 -10.05 0.66
C GLY A 484 37.12 -8.94 -0.27
N ASP A 485 37.39 -9.24 -1.55
CA ASP A 485 37.76 -8.22 -2.53
C ASP A 485 36.51 -7.44 -2.99
N LEU A 486 36.59 -6.10 -2.94
CA LEU A 486 35.51 -5.21 -3.40
C LEU A 486 35.36 -5.30 -4.93
N LEU A 487 34.16 -5.60 -5.39
CA LEU A 487 33.80 -5.68 -6.80
C LEU A 487 33.15 -4.38 -7.27
N TRP A 488 32.22 -3.83 -6.48
CA TRP A 488 31.50 -2.59 -6.78
C TRP A 488 30.92 -1.98 -5.50
N THR A 489 30.60 -0.69 -5.57
CA THR A 489 29.88 0.09 -4.55
C THR A 489 28.79 0.89 -5.23
N ASN A 490 27.59 0.92 -4.66
CA ASN A 490 26.51 1.83 -5.03
C ASN A 490 26.18 2.74 -3.84
N ASP A 491 25.99 4.04 -4.10
CA ASP A 491 25.53 5.03 -3.12
C ASP A 491 24.04 5.27 -3.36
N LEU A 492 23.20 4.78 -2.45
CA LEU A 492 21.74 4.94 -2.49
C LEU A 492 21.28 6.27 -1.90
N GLY A 493 22.21 7.17 -1.54
CA GLY A 493 21.95 8.49 -1.04
C GLY A 493 21.76 8.54 0.48
N ILE A 494 21.15 9.64 0.93
CA ILE A 494 20.94 9.93 2.36
C ILE A 494 19.76 9.13 2.88
N VAL A 495 19.94 8.56 4.07
CA VAL A 495 18.95 7.79 4.82
C VAL A 495 18.85 8.35 6.25
N GLN A 496 17.66 8.28 6.83
CA GLN A 496 17.32 8.95 8.08
C GLN A 496 16.18 8.22 8.77
N ALA A 497 16.29 8.05 10.09
CA ALA A 497 15.28 7.47 10.97
C ALA A 497 15.72 7.62 12.43
N TYR A 498 14.81 7.34 13.37
CA TYR A 498 15.16 7.17 14.77
C TYR A 498 15.95 5.87 14.97
N ASP A 499 15.50 4.78 14.35
CA ASP A 499 16.18 3.48 14.37
C ASP A 499 16.69 3.11 13.00
N LEU A 500 17.67 3.87 12.53
CA LEU A 500 18.26 3.59 11.23
C LEU A 500 18.96 2.23 11.20
N GLN A 501 18.43 1.31 10.40
CA GLN A 501 19.03 0.02 10.04
C GLN A 501 18.88 -0.22 8.54
N SER A 502 19.61 -1.21 8.04
CA SER A 502 19.51 -1.69 6.67
C SER A 502 19.74 -3.20 6.60
N ASP A 503 19.07 -3.86 5.66
CA ASP A 503 19.30 -5.27 5.36
C ASP A 503 19.09 -5.56 3.87
N MET A 504 19.35 -6.79 3.45
CA MET A 504 19.20 -7.26 2.09
C MET A 504 18.48 -8.61 2.00
N THR A 505 17.86 -8.89 0.85
CA THR A 505 17.40 -10.24 0.51
C THR A 505 17.69 -10.58 -0.95
N TYR A 506 18.05 -11.84 -1.20
CA TYR A 506 18.26 -12.38 -2.55
C TYR A 506 16.91 -12.69 -3.18
N LEU A 507 16.75 -12.32 -4.44
CA LEU A 507 15.50 -12.48 -5.17
C LEU A 507 15.57 -13.67 -6.12
N SER A 508 14.43 -14.33 -6.31
CA SER A 508 14.25 -15.45 -7.24
C SER A 508 14.59 -15.10 -8.70
N ASP A 509 14.51 -13.83 -9.06
CA ASP A 509 14.89 -13.32 -10.38
C ASP A 509 16.40 -13.04 -10.54
N GLY A 510 17.20 -13.36 -9.53
CA GLY A 510 18.66 -13.23 -9.55
C GLY A 510 19.18 -11.86 -9.13
N ASN A 511 18.32 -10.94 -8.68
CA ASN A 511 18.73 -9.64 -8.16
C ASN A 511 18.79 -9.60 -6.64
N VAL A 512 19.13 -8.44 -6.07
CA VAL A 512 19.10 -8.19 -4.62
C VAL A 512 18.21 -7.00 -4.30
N ALA A 513 17.37 -7.13 -3.27
CA ALA A 513 16.65 -6.00 -2.68
C ALA A 513 17.33 -5.57 -1.38
N VAL A 514 17.35 -4.26 -1.13
CA VAL A 514 17.92 -3.62 0.06
C VAL A 514 16.84 -2.74 0.69
N VAL A 515 16.71 -2.79 2.00
CA VAL A 515 15.72 -2.02 2.77
C VAL A 515 16.40 -1.03 3.71
N CYS A 516 15.82 0.16 3.89
CA CYS A 516 16.22 1.19 4.85
C CYS A 516 15.10 2.24 5.01
N ALA A 517 15.34 3.36 5.66
CA ALA A 517 14.40 4.48 5.76
C ALA A 517 14.99 5.74 5.10
N LYS A 518 14.20 6.44 4.30
CA LYS A 518 14.62 7.67 3.60
C LYS A 518 13.82 8.87 4.06
N TRP A 519 14.40 10.05 3.95
CA TRP A 519 13.70 11.30 4.23
C TRP A 519 12.97 11.80 2.98
N VAL A 520 11.70 12.21 3.11
CA VAL A 520 10.90 12.71 1.98
C VAL A 520 11.10 14.21 1.81
N ASP A 521 11.70 14.59 0.70
CA ASP A 521 11.61 15.93 0.09
C ASP A 521 11.85 17.13 1.03
N MET A 522 13.05 17.72 0.97
CA MET A 522 13.17 19.11 0.53
C MET A 522 14.61 19.40 0.10
N ASP A 523 14.69 20.33 -0.84
CA ASP A 523 15.82 21.05 -1.41
C ASP A 523 16.69 21.80 -0.35
N VAL A 524 17.00 21.17 0.78
CA VAL A 524 17.79 21.72 1.88
C VAL A 524 19.21 21.19 1.80
N ASN A 525 20.15 22.13 1.79
CA ASN A 525 21.57 21.80 1.97
C ASN A 525 21.72 20.99 3.25
N HIS A 526 22.61 20.00 3.22
CA HIS A 526 23.02 19.07 4.28
C HIS A 526 23.27 19.67 5.70
N ASP A 527 23.28 21.01 5.84
CA ASP A 527 23.51 21.73 7.10
C ASP A 527 22.22 22.19 7.81
N ASP A 528 21.04 22.10 7.17
CA ASP A 528 19.76 22.57 7.75
C ASP A 528 19.03 21.41 8.47
N VAL A 529 19.18 21.39 9.78
CA VAL A 529 18.49 20.48 10.71
C VAL A 529 16.98 20.79 10.71
N VAL A 530 16.14 19.78 10.43
CA VAL A 530 14.68 19.87 10.59
C VAL A 530 14.33 20.29 12.02
N ASN A 531 13.56 21.36 12.16
CA ASN A 531 13.13 21.91 13.42
C ASN A 531 11.61 22.11 13.46
N LEU A 532 11.08 22.55 14.60
CA LEU A 532 9.64 22.74 14.82
C LEU A 532 8.96 23.62 13.76
N LEU A 533 9.68 24.58 13.17
CA LEU A 533 9.13 25.50 12.17
C LEU A 533 8.97 24.85 10.78
N ASP A 534 9.62 23.72 10.56
CA ASP A 534 9.50 22.95 9.32
C ASP A 534 8.26 22.04 9.35
N LEU A 535 7.66 21.84 10.54
CA LEU A 535 6.39 21.13 10.68
C LEU A 535 5.20 22.02 10.27
N PRO A 536 4.09 21.44 9.77
CA PRO A 536 2.87 22.19 9.47
C PRO A 536 2.36 22.97 10.68
N GLY A 537 1.76 24.15 10.49
CA GLY A 537 1.35 25.00 11.63
C GLY A 537 0.41 24.31 12.65
N GLN A 538 -0.41 23.35 12.22
CA GLN A 538 -1.25 22.52 13.11
C GLN A 538 -0.39 21.68 14.08
N ALA A 539 0.71 21.11 13.57
CA ALA A 539 1.68 20.35 14.32
C ALA A 539 2.38 21.17 15.38
N THR A 540 2.96 22.28 14.93
CA THR A 540 3.69 23.21 15.77
C THR A 540 2.81 23.73 16.91
N ASN A 541 1.55 24.07 16.62
CA ASN A 541 0.59 24.53 17.64
C ASN A 541 0.23 23.43 18.64
N CYS A 542 -0.05 22.21 18.17
CA CYS A 542 -0.33 21.05 19.04
C CYS A 542 0.82 20.81 20.02
N LEU A 543 2.05 20.76 19.52
CA LEU A 543 3.23 20.49 20.32
C LEU A 543 3.49 21.62 21.33
N ALA A 544 3.31 22.87 20.89
CA ALA A 544 3.41 24.02 21.78
C ALA A 544 2.36 23.98 22.91
N ASP A 545 1.10 23.71 22.61
CA ASP A 545 0.01 23.74 23.59
C ASP A 545 0.13 22.63 24.65
N ASN A 546 0.59 21.43 24.26
CA ASN A 546 0.62 20.27 25.14
C ASN A 546 1.92 20.12 25.94
N PHE A 547 3.06 20.67 25.47
CA PHE A 547 4.38 20.37 26.03
C PHE A 547 5.21 21.60 26.48
N THR A 548 4.72 22.83 26.34
CA THR A 548 5.48 24.05 26.73
C THR A 548 5.42 24.45 28.21
N SER A 549 4.62 23.80 29.07
CA SER A 549 4.36 24.32 30.44
C SER A 549 4.27 23.29 31.57
N ALA A 550 4.96 22.15 31.45
CA ALA A 550 5.09 21.22 32.59
C ALA A 550 5.91 21.86 33.75
N PRO A 551 5.46 21.77 35.02
CA PRO A 551 6.21 22.35 36.14
C PRO A 551 7.61 21.74 36.28
N GLY A 552 8.66 22.52 36.01
CA GLY A 552 10.06 22.15 36.26
C GLY A 552 10.93 21.84 35.04
N VAL A 553 10.38 21.82 33.82
CA VAL A 553 11.16 21.61 32.58
C VAL A 553 10.60 22.49 31.45
N THR A 554 11.47 23.25 30.78
CA THR A 554 11.13 24.03 29.58
C THR A 554 11.71 23.33 28.36
N MET A 555 10.90 22.99 27.37
CA MET A 555 11.38 22.53 26.06
C MET A 555 12.03 23.68 25.29
N ASP A 556 13.25 23.45 24.79
CA ASP A 556 13.86 24.33 23.78
C ASP A 556 13.51 23.81 22.40
N TRP A 557 12.51 24.43 21.79
CA TRP A 557 12.04 24.13 20.44
C TRP A 557 13.07 24.43 19.34
N ASN A 558 14.19 25.08 19.68
CA ASN A 558 15.29 25.34 18.75
C ASN A 558 16.41 24.29 18.87
N SER A 559 16.25 23.27 19.73
CA SER A 559 17.24 22.19 19.88
C SER A 559 17.03 21.09 18.82
N PRO A 560 18.08 20.69 18.07
CA PRO A 560 18.05 19.60 17.07
C PRO A 560 17.56 18.23 17.57
N PHE A 561 17.51 18.04 18.89
CA PHE A 561 17.47 16.73 19.52
C PHE A 561 16.11 16.00 19.45
N GLY A 562 15.03 16.68 19.04
CA GLY A 562 13.66 16.14 19.12
C GLY A 562 12.94 15.85 17.81
N TYR A 563 13.43 16.38 16.66
CA TYR A 563 12.64 16.35 15.42
C TYR A 563 13.36 15.88 14.15
N THR A 564 14.63 15.53 14.28
CA THR A 564 15.51 15.14 13.15
C THR A 564 15.29 13.70 12.67
N PHE A 565 14.18 13.08 13.02
CA PHE A 565 13.81 11.73 12.62
C PHE A 565 12.35 11.64 12.14
N TRP A 566 11.65 12.78 12.07
CA TRP A 566 10.34 12.86 11.43
C TRP A 566 10.48 13.12 9.94
N ASN A 567 9.37 12.92 9.23
CA ASN A 567 9.28 12.99 7.78
C ASN A 567 10.09 11.92 7.04
N THR A 568 10.23 10.73 7.64
CA THR A 568 10.93 9.58 7.04
C THR A 568 9.95 8.55 6.52
N ASP A 569 10.17 8.08 5.29
CA ASP A 569 9.44 7.00 4.62
C ASP A 569 10.18 5.66 4.74
N ALA A 570 9.41 4.57 4.66
CA ALA A 570 9.98 3.26 4.36
C ALA A 570 10.64 3.30 2.98
N TYR A 571 11.80 2.64 2.81
CA TYR A 571 12.56 2.68 1.56
C TYR A 571 13.07 1.30 1.15
N VAL A 572 12.89 0.97 -0.13
CA VAL A 572 13.43 -0.25 -0.74
C VAL A 572 14.08 0.09 -2.09
N ALA A 573 15.24 -0.51 -2.34
CA ALA A 573 15.91 -0.47 -3.63
C ALA A 573 16.25 -1.87 -4.12
N LYS A 574 16.19 -2.06 -5.44
CA LYS A 574 16.62 -3.28 -6.11
C LYS A 574 17.86 -2.99 -6.95
N LEU A 575 18.88 -3.83 -6.80
CA LEU A 575 20.17 -3.68 -7.46
C LEU A 575 20.51 -4.93 -8.28
N ASN A 576 21.23 -4.72 -9.38
CA ASN A 576 21.86 -5.82 -10.11
C ASN A 576 23.13 -6.26 -9.35
N PRO A 577 23.23 -7.53 -8.93
CA PRO A 577 24.35 -7.98 -8.11
C PRO A 577 25.68 -8.11 -8.85
N ALA A 578 25.67 -8.19 -10.17
CA ALA A 578 26.88 -8.33 -10.97
C ALA A 578 27.70 -7.04 -11.00
N ASN A 579 27.04 -5.87 -10.99
CA ASN A 579 27.68 -4.56 -11.16
C ASN A 579 27.21 -3.48 -10.17
N GLY A 580 26.22 -3.76 -9.34
CA GLY A 580 25.67 -2.81 -8.36
C GLY A 580 24.75 -1.76 -8.95
N ASN A 581 24.36 -1.83 -10.22
CA ASN A 581 23.50 -0.82 -10.83
C ASN A 581 22.09 -0.85 -10.22
N LEU A 582 21.52 0.34 -9.98
CA LEU A 582 20.15 0.50 -9.50
C LEU A 582 19.16 0.08 -10.60
N ILE A 583 18.25 -0.82 -10.26
CA ILE A 583 17.18 -1.27 -11.14
C ILE A 583 15.95 -0.40 -10.93
N TRP A 584 15.49 -0.31 -9.68
CA TRP A 584 14.43 0.57 -9.22
C TRP A 584 14.60 0.88 -7.73
N GLU A 585 14.00 1.98 -7.28
CA GLU A 585 13.86 2.31 -5.86
C GLU A 585 12.47 2.90 -5.61
N THR A 586 11.95 2.72 -4.40
CA THR A 586 10.69 3.31 -3.97
C THR A 586 10.74 3.66 -2.50
N SER A 587 10.05 4.73 -2.14
CA SER A 587 9.73 5.06 -0.77
C SER A 587 8.23 5.28 -0.63
N TRP A 588 7.70 5.07 0.56
CA TRP A 588 6.30 5.34 0.84
C TRP A 588 6.06 5.60 2.32
N ASP A 589 5.05 6.44 2.55
CA ASP A 589 4.41 6.67 3.85
C ASP A 589 3.44 5.50 4.12
N ALA A 590 3.45 4.98 5.35
CA ALA A 590 2.57 3.88 5.74
C ALA A 590 1.07 4.25 5.74
N ASP A 591 0.75 5.53 5.98
CA ASP A 591 -0.60 6.08 5.78
C ASP A 591 -0.52 7.41 5.02
N PRO A 592 -0.39 7.36 3.68
CA PRO A 592 -0.22 8.57 2.87
C PRO A 592 -1.44 9.50 2.94
N THR A 593 -2.58 9.00 3.43
CA THR A 593 -3.83 9.73 3.58
C THR A 593 -4.02 10.37 4.96
N SER A 594 -3.19 10.00 5.94
CA SER A 594 -3.28 10.53 7.30
C SER A 594 -3.02 12.04 7.31
N THR A 595 -3.87 12.78 8.01
CA THR A 595 -3.59 14.19 8.31
C THR A 595 -2.76 14.26 9.57
N PHE A 596 -1.92 15.29 9.69
CA PHE A 596 -1.18 15.55 10.92
C PHE A 596 -2.12 15.60 12.15
N GLU A 597 -1.96 14.67 13.08
CA GLU A 597 -2.71 14.61 14.33
C GLU A 597 -1.81 14.90 15.54
N CYS A 598 -2.41 15.39 16.62
CA CYS A 598 -1.65 15.67 17.84
C CYS A 598 -1.33 14.39 18.60
N THR A 599 -0.09 14.25 19.07
CA THR A 599 0.33 13.15 19.96
C THR A 599 -0.68 12.94 21.10
N PRO A 600 -0.99 11.68 21.46
CA PRO A 600 -0.35 10.44 21.00
C PRO A 600 -1.02 9.84 19.76
N ASN A 601 -1.73 10.64 18.97
CA ASN A 601 -2.04 10.22 17.60
C ASN A 601 -0.84 10.47 16.69
N ASP A 602 -1.05 10.21 15.41
CA ASP A 602 0.00 10.25 14.40
C ASP A 602 0.45 11.70 14.11
N LEU A 603 1.62 12.07 14.65
CA LEU A 603 2.32 13.30 14.26
C LEU A 603 2.95 13.19 12.87
N ARG A 604 2.77 12.05 12.19
CA ARG A 604 3.12 11.73 10.81
C ARG A 604 4.63 11.57 10.52
N ASN A 605 4.94 10.52 9.76
CA ASN A 605 6.20 10.13 9.13
C ASN A 605 7.38 9.90 10.10
N GLN A 606 7.50 8.71 10.67
CA GLN A 606 8.65 8.20 11.42
C GLN A 606 8.86 6.71 11.11
N GLU A 607 9.09 6.39 9.85
CA GLU A 607 9.15 5.00 9.41
C GLU A 607 10.54 4.45 9.66
N CYS A 608 10.64 3.37 10.43
CA CYS A 608 11.88 2.63 10.59
C CYS A 608 11.68 1.19 10.11
N VAL A 609 12.35 0.80 9.04
CA VAL A 609 12.28 -0.57 8.49
C VAL A 609 13.63 -1.27 8.60
N TYR A 610 13.59 -2.58 8.85
CA TYR A 610 14.77 -3.30 9.34
C TYR A 610 15.10 -4.57 8.57
N LYS A 611 14.10 -5.40 8.24
CA LYS A 611 14.29 -6.73 7.61
C LYS A 611 13.40 -6.88 6.39
N ILE A 612 13.88 -7.63 5.40
CA ILE A 612 13.21 -7.85 4.12
C ILE A 612 13.32 -9.31 3.68
N THR A 613 12.24 -9.88 3.15
CA THR A 613 12.21 -11.20 2.51
C THR A 613 11.39 -11.18 1.23
N GLU A 614 11.60 -12.15 0.33
CA GLU A 614 10.80 -12.30 -0.89
C GLU A 614 9.58 -13.20 -0.63
N ALA A 615 8.39 -12.74 -1.05
CA ALA A 615 7.15 -13.49 -1.02
C ALA A 615 7.02 -14.45 -2.23
N PRO A 616 6.13 -15.45 -2.19
CA PRO A 616 5.99 -16.45 -3.27
C PRO A 616 5.67 -15.91 -4.66
N ASP A 617 5.02 -14.75 -4.73
CA ASP A 617 4.66 -14.06 -5.95
C ASP A 617 5.77 -13.11 -6.46
N GLY A 618 6.96 -13.17 -5.85
CA GLY A 618 8.07 -12.24 -6.11
C GLY A 618 7.86 -10.86 -5.50
N GLY A 619 6.83 -10.68 -4.65
CA GLY A 619 6.65 -9.49 -3.83
C GLY A 619 7.70 -9.42 -2.72
N LEU A 620 7.76 -8.30 -2.00
CA LEU A 620 8.73 -8.11 -0.92
C LEU A 620 7.99 -7.85 0.38
N VAL A 621 8.33 -8.59 1.44
CA VAL A 621 7.77 -8.40 2.78
C VAL A 621 8.82 -7.72 3.62
N ILE A 622 8.41 -6.67 4.33
CA ILE A 622 9.29 -5.82 5.13
C ILE A 622 8.71 -5.70 6.54
N SER A 623 9.58 -5.77 7.55
CA SER A 623 9.21 -5.50 8.95
C SER A 623 9.87 -4.23 9.50
N GLY A 624 9.15 -3.51 10.36
CA GLY A 624 9.58 -2.24 10.92
C GLY A 624 8.67 -1.68 12.02
N ASN A 625 8.61 -0.35 12.08
CA ASN A 625 7.60 0.44 12.76
C ASN A 625 7.13 1.65 11.91
N THR A 626 6.05 2.31 12.34
CA THR A 626 5.48 3.54 11.73
C THR A 626 5.22 4.61 12.79
N SER A 627 5.01 5.87 12.39
CA SER A 627 4.72 6.99 13.32
C SER A 627 3.41 6.93 14.09
N HIS A 628 2.51 6.00 13.75
CA HIS A 628 1.26 5.84 14.47
C HIS A 628 1.59 5.57 15.97
N ASN A 629 1.05 6.41 16.87
CA ASN A 629 1.28 6.38 18.32
C ASN A 629 2.75 6.45 18.80
N PHE A 630 3.64 7.10 18.04
CA PHE A 630 5.07 7.22 18.38
C PHE A 630 5.81 5.86 18.32
N ASP A 631 5.39 4.99 17.39
CA ASP A 631 6.03 3.75 16.92
C ASP A 631 5.08 2.53 17.04
N ASP A 632 4.28 2.28 16.00
CA ASP A 632 3.39 1.10 15.89
C ASP A 632 3.97 0.02 14.97
N LEU A 633 3.52 -1.23 15.14
CA LEU A 633 3.99 -2.41 14.40
C LEU A 633 3.82 -2.22 12.90
N TYR A 634 4.84 -2.62 12.15
CA TYR A 634 4.80 -2.51 10.70
C TYR A 634 5.26 -3.81 10.05
N LEU A 635 4.32 -4.50 9.39
CA LEU A 635 4.62 -5.52 8.41
C LEU A 635 3.94 -5.11 7.11
N VAL A 636 4.70 -4.98 6.04
CA VAL A 636 4.20 -4.48 4.76
C VAL A 636 4.64 -5.41 3.64
N LYS A 637 3.79 -5.55 2.63
CA LYS A 637 4.14 -6.24 1.40
C LYS A 637 4.10 -5.29 0.21
N LEU A 638 5.15 -5.33 -0.61
CA LEU A 638 5.16 -4.77 -1.96
C LEU A 638 4.65 -5.82 -2.96
N LYS A 639 3.92 -5.35 -3.98
CA LYS A 639 3.34 -6.18 -5.04
C LYS A 639 4.41 -7.01 -5.76
N GLY A 640 3.99 -8.17 -6.28
CA GLY A 640 4.84 -9.06 -7.06
C GLY A 640 5.46 -8.40 -8.30
N ASN A 641 6.64 -8.88 -8.69
CA ASN A 641 7.48 -8.24 -9.70
C ASN A 641 7.06 -8.53 -11.18
N CYS A 642 5.82 -8.96 -11.46
CA CYS A 642 5.44 -9.29 -12.85
C CYS A 642 5.70 -8.13 -13.82
N GLN A 643 5.31 -6.91 -13.43
CA GLN A 643 5.45 -5.74 -14.29
C GLN A 643 6.90 -5.25 -14.43
N GLY A 644 7.76 -5.52 -13.46
CA GLY A 644 9.20 -5.24 -13.59
C GLY A 644 9.89 -6.21 -14.55
N LEU A 645 9.32 -7.39 -14.82
CA LEU A 645 9.88 -8.36 -15.78
C LEU A 645 9.49 -8.09 -17.25
N VAL A 646 8.67 -7.06 -17.49
CA VAL A 646 8.22 -6.67 -18.84
C VAL A 646 9.25 -5.78 -19.51
N GLU A 647 9.51 -6.03 -20.79
CA GLU A 647 10.28 -5.11 -21.63
C GLU A 647 9.37 -3.97 -22.11
N TYR A 648 9.64 -2.75 -21.66
CA TYR A 648 8.94 -1.53 -22.05
C TYR A 648 9.63 -0.83 -23.22
N ASP A 649 8.91 0.05 -23.91
CA ASP A 649 9.48 0.90 -24.94
C ASP A 649 10.62 1.76 -24.37
N PHE A 650 11.83 1.57 -24.90
CA PHE A 650 13.04 2.19 -24.35
C PHE A 650 12.97 3.72 -24.33
N VAL A 651 12.46 4.35 -25.39
CA VAL A 651 12.43 5.82 -25.52
C VAL A 651 11.47 6.43 -24.51
N VAL A 652 10.28 5.83 -24.39
CA VAL A 652 9.29 6.27 -23.39
C VAL A 652 9.82 6.05 -21.98
N THR A 653 10.37 4.87 -21.70
CA THR A 653 10.86 4.52 -20.35
C THR A 653 12.02 5.42 -19.93
N GLU A 654 12.97 5.72 -20.83
CA GLU A 654 14.09 6.62 -20.55
C GLU A 654 13.59 8.03 -20.16
N ALA A 655 12.59 8.56 -20.87
CA ALA A 655 12.01 9.85 -20.56
C ALA A 655 11.22 9.85 -19.24
N VAL A 656 10.38 8.82 -19.04
CA VAL A 656 9.56 8.63 -17.84
C VAL A 656 10.44 8.51 -16.59
N SER A 657 11.48 7.69 -16.63
CA SER A 657 12.43 7.52 -15.51
C SER A 657 13.25 8.78 -15.23
N GLY A 658 13.44 9.66 -16.22
CA GLY A 658 14.13 10.95 -16.06
C GLY A 658 13.23 12.10 -15.62
N SER A 659 11.92 11.90 -15.52
CA SER A 659 10.92 12.92 -15.19
C SER A 659 10.37 12.72 -13.78
N ALA A 660 10.18 13.82 -13.03
CA ALA A 660 9.67 13.76 -11.66
C ALA A 660 8.18 13.34 -11.58
N ASP A 661 7.42 13.57 -12.65
CA ASP A 661 6.01 13.21 -12.78
C ASP A 661 5.79 11.90 -13.55
N HIS A 662 6.88 11.19 -13.88
CA HIS A 662 6.87 9.93 -14.62
C HIS A 662 6.12 10.04 -15.95
N SER A 663 6.40 11.09 -16.71
CA SER A 663 5.77 11.40 -17.99
C SER A 663 6.74 11.46 -19.17
N PHE A 664 6.22 11.11 -20.34
CA PHE A 664 6.83 11.35 -21.64
C PHE A 664 5.96 12.34 -22.40
N THR A 665 6.49 13.56 -22.61
CA THR A 665 5.81 14.61 -23.39
C THR A 665 6.25 14.57 -24.84
N LEU A 666 5.28 14.49 -25.76
CA LEU A 666 5.55 14.47 -27.19
C LEU A 666 6.27 15.76 -27.65
N GLY A 667 7.34 15.61 -28.43
CA GLY A 667 8.12 16.76 -28.94
C GLY A 667 7.73 17.22 -30.34
N PHE A 668 7.06 16.36 -31.11
CA PHE A 668 6.61 16.59 -32.48
C PHE A 668 5.48 15.61 -32.83
N ASP A 669 4.81 15.79 -33.96
CA ASP A 669 3.79 14.85 -34.42
C ASP A 669 4.37 13.45 -34.63
N GLU A 670 3.81 12.45 -33.96
CA GLU A 670 4.28 11.07 -34.01
C GLU A 670 3.24 10.10 -34.57
N THR A 671 3.72 9.01 -35.15
CA THR A 671 2.85 7.88 -35.50
C THR A 671 3.46 6.56 -35.09
N TRP A 672 2.69 5.74 -34.38
CA TRP A 672 3.07 4.40 -33.93
C TRP A 672 2.33 3.34 -34.77
N TYR A 673 3.11 2.40 -35.31
CA TYR A 673 2.63 1.30 -36.16
C TYR A 673 3.04 -0.09 -35.66
N ALA A 674 3.70 -0.15 -34.51
CA ALA A 674 4.22 -1.37 -33.93
C ALA A 674 3.70 -1.52 -32.50
N ASP A 675 3.60 -2.77 -32.05
CA ASP A 675 3.23 -3.09 -30.69
C ASP A 675 4.25 -2.48 -29.71
N LYS A 676 3.75 -1.90 -28.62
CA LYS A 676 4.57 -1.30 -27.55
C LYS A 676 4.00 -1.67 -26.19
N ASN A 677 4.89 -1.86 -25.23
CA ASN A 677 4.55 -1.86 -23.81
C ASN A 677 4.94 -0.49 -23.25
N ILE A 678 4.02 0.17 -22.56
CA ILE A 678 4.16 1.53 -22.06
C ILE A 678 4.05 1.52 -20.54
N VAL A 679 4.96 2.26 -19.92
CA VAL A 679 4.93 2.61 -18.50
C VAL A 679 5.02 4.13 -18.40
N GLY A 680 4.38 4.73 -17.40
CA GLY A 680 4.34 6.19 -17.24
C GLY A 680 3.19 6.85 -18.00
N THR A 681 3.14 8.18 -17.90
CA THR A 681 2.12 9.02 -18.53
C THR A 681 2.59 9.52 -19.90
N ILE A 682 1.83 9.28 -20.96
CA ILE A 682 2.07 9.89 -22.28
C ILE A 682 1.33 11.23 -22.35
N ILE A 683 2.02 12.33 -22.59
CA ILE A 683 1.42 13.67 -22.71
C ILE A 683 1.49 14.14 -24.17
N ILE A 684 0.33 14.47 -24.74
CA ILE A 684 0.20 15.08 -26.07
C ILE A 684 -0.16 16.55 -25.87
N PRO A 685 0.81 17.48 -26.00
CA PRO A 685 0.60 18.89 -25.71
C PRO A 685 -0.12 19.62 -26.84
N ASP A 686 -0.44 20.91 -26.61
CA ASP A 686 -1.06 21.81 -27.59
C ASP A 686 -0.34 21.80 -28.95
N GLY A 687 -1.13 21.61 -30.02
CA GLY A 687 -0.67 21.68 -31.41
C GLY A 687 0.05 20.43 -31.91
N LEU A 688 0.21 19.39 -31.08
CA LEU A 688 0.81 18.12 -31.48
C LEU A 688 -0.22 16.99 -31.60
N THR A 689 0.10 16.03 -32.48
CA THR A 689 -0.71 14.85 -32.74
C THR A 689 0.07 13.56 -32.51
N LEU A 690 -0.50 12.65 -31.73
CA LEU A 690 -0.08 11.24 -31.72
C LEU A 690 -1.09 10.40 -32.50
N THR A 691 -0.62 9.70 -33.51
CA THR A 691 -1.43 8.72 -34.26
C THR A 691 -0.99 7.30 -33.91
N ILE A 692 -1.93 6.42 -33.58
CA ILE A 692 -1.67 5.00 -33.30
C ILE A 692 -2.49 4.19 -34.30
N SER A 693 -1.81 3.41 -35.14
CA SER A 693 -2.43 2.78 -36.30
C SER A 693 -2.03 1.31 -36.45
N ASN A 694 -3.02 0.41 -36.49
CA ASN A 694 -2.85 -1.02 -36.76
C ASN A 694 -1.80 -1.72 -35.86
N CYS A 695 -1.81 -1.41 -34.56
CA CYS A 695 -0.96 -2.06 -33.56
C CYS A 695 -1.61 -2.11 -32.17
N THR A 696 -1.01 -2.87 -31.26
CA THR A 696 -1.44 -3.01 -29.86
C THR A 696 -0.50 -2.26 -28.91
N ILE A 697 -1.03 -1.34 -28.13
CA ILE A 697 -0.31 -0.63 -27.06
C ILE A 697 -0.79 -1.18 -25.72
N ARG A 698 0.13 -1.77 -24.96
CA ARG A 698 -0.14 -2.38 -23.66
C ARG A 698 0.40 -1.49 -22.56
N PHE A 699 -0.42 -1.14 -21.58
CA PHE A 699 -0.08 -0.25 -20.48
C PHE A 699 0.13 -1.04 -19.19
N ALA A 700 1.14 -0.62 -18.42
CA ALA A 700 1.32 -1.04 -17.05
C ALA A 700 0.06 -0.76 -16.18
N ASP A 701 -0.11 -1.47 -15.07
CA ASP A 701 -1.16 -1.19 -14.06
C ASP A 701 -0.60 -0.37 -12.91
N SER A 702 -1.06 0.87 -12.82
CA SER A 702 -0.68 1.89 -11.83
C SER A 702 -0.98 1.51 -10.37
N GLN A 703 -1.77 0.47 -10.12
CA GLN A 703 -2.01 -0.06 -8.77
C GLN A 703 -1.10 -1.22 -8.40
N GLN A 704 -0.31 -1.74 -9.35
CA GLN A 704 0.69 -2.77 -9.08
C GLN A 704 2.12 -2.19 -9.10
N ILE A 705 2.32 -1.05 -9.74
CA ILE A 705 3.58 -0.28 -9.74
C ILE A 705 3.35 1.12 -9.18
N ALA A 706 4.38 1.77 -8.65
CA ALA A 706 4.23 3.08 -8.02
C ALA A 706 4.16 4.27 -9.02
N TRP A 707 3.98 4.02 -10.32
CA TRP A 707 3.92 5.05 -11.36
C TRP A 707 2.52 5.12 -12.01
N PRO A 708 2.00 6.32 -12.32
CA PRO A 708 0.79 6.46 -13.12
C PRO A 708 1.01 5.95 -14.55
N THR A 709 -0.01 5.41 -15.20
CA THR A 709 0.13 4.80 -16.54
C THR A 709 -1.11 5.02 -17.37
N ARG A 710 -1.03 6.06 -18.23
CA ARG A 710 -2.17 6.68 -18.93
C ARG A 710 -1.72 7.49 -20.14
N ILE A 711 -2.68 7.93 -20.94
CA ILE A 711 -2.49 8.98 -21.95
C ILE A 711 -3.23 10.24 -21.50
N ILE A 712 -2.57 11.39 -21.58
CA ILE A 712 -3.15 12.72 -21.39
C ILE A 712 -3.08 13.47 -22.73
N VAL A 713 -4.23 13.94 -23.19
CA VAL A 713 -4.34 14.85 -24.34
C VAL A 713 -4.66 16.23 -23.81
N GLU A 714 -3.69 17.15 -23.87
CA GLU A 714 -3.89 18.53 -23.40
C GLU A 714 -4.78 19.33 -24.36
N GLY A 715 -5.24 20.50 -23.90
CA GLY A 715 -6.02 21.43 -24.72
C GLY A 715 -5.27 21.82 -26.00
N GLY A 716 -5.83 21.46 -27.16
CA GLY A 716 -5.21 21.70 -28.48
C GLY A 716 -4.34 20.55 -29.00
N GLY A 717 -4.03 19.55 -28.18
CA GLY A 717 -3.43 18.29 -28.59
C GLY A 717 -4.45 17.33 -29.22
N SER A 718 -3.95 16.34 -29.98
CA SER A 718 -4.80 15.36 -30.67
C SER A 718 -4.26 13.93 -30.57
N LEU A 719 -5.13 12.99 -30.16
CA LEU A 719 -4.88 11.55 -30.23
C LEU A 719 -5.76 10.95 -31.34
N ILE A 720 -5.14 10.26 -32.29
CA ILE A 720 -5.82 9.61 -33.41
C ILE A 720 -5.60 8.10 -33.33
N LEU A 721 -6.68 7.31 -33.26
CA LEU A 721 -6.65 5.85 -33.22
C LEU A 721 -7.26 5.28 -34.51
N GLU A 722 -6.51 4.46 -35.23
CA GLU A 722 -6.96 3.82 -36.47
C GLU A 722 -6.68 2.31 -36.44
N GLU A 723 -7.71 1.49 -36.27
CA GLU A 723 -7.57 0.02 -36.15
C GLU A 723 -6.56 -0.37 -35.05
N ALA A 724 -6.48 0.41 -33.97
CA ALA A 724 -5.53 0.21 -32.87
C ALA A 724 -6.18 -0.48 -31.67
N ILE A 725 -5.39 -1.16 -30.84
CA ILE A 725 -5.82 -1.75 -29.58
C ILE A 725 -5.03 -1.11 -28.44
N LEU A 726 -5.69 -0.46 -27.49
CA LEU A 726 -5.11 0.04 -26.25
C LEU A 726 -5.63 -0.79 -25.09
N THR A 727 -4.74 -1.45 -24.36
CA THR A 727 -5.10 -2.41 -23.31
C THR A 727 -4.09 -2.43 -22.16
N SER A 728 -4.38 -3.13 -21.06
CA SER A 728 -3.39 -3.45 -20.02
C SER A 728 -2.46 -4.60 -20.44
N LEU A 729 -1.39 -4.84 -19.68
CA LEU A 729 -0.47 -5.96 -19.86
C LEU A 729 -1.17 -7.31 -19.60
N ASP A 730 -1.45 -8.05 -20.67
CA ASP A 730 -2.11 -9.36 -20.64
C ASP A 730 -1.25 -10.48 -20.04
N GLN A 731 0.08 -10.35 -20.10
CA GLN A 731 1.03 -11.27 -19.49
C GLN A 731 1.12 -11.14 -17.97
N CYS A 732 0.59 -10.07 -17.37
CA CYS A 732 0.54 -9.90 -15.93
C CYS A 732 -0.86 -10.14 -15.38
N PRO A 733 -1.02 -11.01 -14.36
CA PRO A 733 -2.32 -11.29 -13.81
C PRO A 733 -2.91 -10.02 -13.19
N ASN A 734 -4.23 -9.93 -13.26
CA ASN A 734 -5.02 -8.90 -12.61
C ASN A 734 -4.68 -7.45 -12.97
N SER A 735 -4.16 -7.23 -14.19
CA SER A 735 -3.68 -5.92 -14.65
C SER A 735 -4.79 -5.10 -15.31
N MET A 736 -5.01 -3.87 -14.82
CA MET A 736 -5.81 -2.84 -15.48
C MET A 736 -5.06 -1.51 -15.57
N TRP A 737 -5.18 -0.77 -16.67
CA TRP A 737 -4.51 0.53 -16.81
C TRP A 737 -5.45 1.70 -16.52
N ASP A 738 -4.92 2.91 -16.36
CA ASP A 738 -5.73 4.06 -15.95
C ASP A 738 -6.64 4.58 -17.08
N GLY A 739 -6.23 4.42 -18.34
CA GLY A 739 -6.96 4.85 -19.52
C GLY A 739 -6.50 6.17 -20.13
N ILE A 740 -7.40 6.83 -20.87
CA ILE A 740 -7.14 8.10 -21.58
C ILE A 740 -7.83 9.26 -20.86
N GLN A 741 -7.13 10.38 -20.73
CA GLN A 741 -7.67 11.64 -20.22
C GLN A 741 -7.65 12.71 -21.31
N LEU A 742 -8.80 13.32 -21.59
CA LEU A 742 -8.95 14.42 -22.54
C LEU A 742 -9.11 15.73 -21.77
N HIS A 743 -8.00 16.43 -21.59
CA HIS A 743 -7.97 17.68 -20.84
C HIS A 743 -8.43 18.83 -21.73
N GLY A 744 -9.32 19.64 -21.17
CA GLY A 744 -9.88 20.81 -21.82
C GLY A 744 -9.77 22.06 -20.96
N GLN A 745 -10.22 23.18 -21.51
CA GLN A 745 -10.48 24.39 -20.72
C GLN A 745 -11.98 24.50 -20.48
N GLU A 746 -12.39 24.43 -19.21
CA GLU A 746 -13.77 24.26 -18.79
C GLU A 746 -14.67 25.46 -19.13
N LEU A 747 -14.06 26.63 -19.36
CA LEU A 747 -14.73 27.88 -19.77
C LEU A 747 -14.53 28.22 -21.25
N ALA A 748 -13.84 27.39 -22.02
CA ALA A 748 -13.60 27.61 -23.44
C ALA A 748 -14.60 26.84 -24.31
N SER A 749 -14.87 27.36 -25.50
CA SER A 749 -15.68 26.70 -26.53
C SER A 749 -14.96 25.47 -27.10
N GLN A 750 -15.73 24.47 -27.54
CA GLN A 750 -15.24 23.39 -28.41
C GLN A 750 -15.04 23.81 -29.87
N GLN A 751 -15.35 25.06 -30.24
CA GLN A 751 -14.98 25.63 -31.53
C GLN A 751 -13.57 26.20 -31.49
N SER A 752 -12.83 26.10 -32.60
CA SER A 752 -11.51 26.72 -32.71
C SER A 752 -11.58 28.25 -32.60
N TYR A 753 -10.70 28.81 -31.77
CA TYR A 753 -10.53 30.25 -31.60
C TYR A 753 -9.63 30.82 -32.71
N PRO A 754 -10.03 31.93 -33.37
CA PRO A 754 -9.21 32.55 -34.40
C PRO A 754 -7.80 32.92 -33.91
N GLY A 755 -6.78 32.33 -34.51
CA GLY A 755 -5.36 32.59 -34.19
C GLY A 755 -4.84 31.93 -32.91
N ILE A 756 -5.68 31.18 -32.18
CA ILE A 756 -5.30 30.41 -30.99
C ILE A 756 -5.43 28.90 -31.25
N GLY A 757 -6.47 28.47 -31.97
CA GLY A 757 -6.74 27.05 -32.23
C GLY A 757 -7.81 26.46 -31.31
N LEU A 758 -7.85 25.13 -31.23
CA LEU A 758 -8.76 24.41 -30.34
C LEU A 758 -8.16 24.40 -28.92
N LEU A 759 -8.96 24.67 -27.89
CA LEU A 759 -8.50 24.69 -26.49
C LEU A 759 -8.95 23.45 -25.71
N GLN A 760 -9.36 22.41 -26.44
CA GLN A 760 -9.91 21.17 -25.93
C GLN A 760 -9.04 20.02 -26.44
N GLY A 761 -8.73 19.05 -25.59
CA GLY A 761 -8.08 17.82 -26.01
C GLY A 761 -9.01 17.04 -26.94
N TYR A 762 -8.46 16.51 -28.03
CA TYR A 762 -9.22 15.81 -29.05
C TYR A 762 -8.81 14.34 -29.15
N LEU A 763 -9.80 13.44 -29.13
CA LEU A 763 -9.64 12.03 -29.47
C LEU A 763 -10.54 11.68 -30.66
N GLY A 764 -9.91 11.32 -31.78
CA GLY A 764 -10.57 10.72 -32.94
C GLY A 764 -10.23 9.23 -33.01
N ALA A 765 -11.21 8.36 -32.87
CA ALA A 765 -11.02 6.91 -32.89
C ALA A 765 -11.87 6.23 -33.97
N LYS A 766 -11.24 5.35 -34.75
CA LYS A 766 -11.91 4.56 -35.78
C LYS A 766 -11.46 3.10 -35.77
N GLY A 767 -12.40 2.16 -35.78
CA GLY A 767 -12.09 0.72 -35.84
C GLY A 767 -11.24 0.21 -34.67
N SER A 768 -11.15 0.99 -33.57
CA SER A 768 -10.16 0.77 -32.52
C SER A 768 -10.80 0.19 -31.26
N THR A 769 -10.01 -0.52 -30.46
CA THR A 769 -10.43 -1.09 -29.17
C THR A 769 -9.71 -0.42 -28.00
N ILE A 770 -10.47 -0.02 -26.98
CA ILE A 770 -9.96 0.47 -25.70
C ILE A 770 -10.45 -0.51 -24.63
N SER A 771 -9.54 -1.24 -24.00
CA SER A 771 -9.90 -2.35 -23.12
C SER A 771 -9.12 -2.42 -21.81
N ASN A 772 -9.68 -3.14 -20.83
CA ASN A 772 -9.06 -3.43 -19.54
C ASN A 772 -8.58 -2.17 -18.78
N ALA A 773 -9.27 -1.05 -18.95
CA ALA A 773 -8.99 0.21 -18.25
C ALA A 773 -9.91 0.41 -17.04
N ARG A 774 -9.42 1.08 -16.00
CA ARG A 774 -10.26 1.56 -14.90
C ARG A 774 -11.25 2.60 -15.41
N THR A 775 -10.84 3.44 -16.34
CA THR A 775 -11.74 4.31 -17.11
C THR A 775 -11.21 4.40 -18.54
N GLY A 776 -11.91 3.84 -19.53
CA GLY A 776 -11.44 3.83 -20.92
C GLY A 776 -11.08 5.24 -21.43
N VAL A 777 -12.03 6.17 -21.31
CA VAL A 777 -11.79 7.60 -21.59
C VAL A 777 -12.48 8.49 -20.54
N ALA A 778 -11.69 9.31 -19.84
CA ALA A 778 -12.17 10.39 -18.98
C ALA A 778 -12.03 11.74 -19.68
N VAL A 779 -13.11 12.50 -19.80
CA VAL A 779 -13.11 13.83 -20.43
C VAL A 779 -12.91 14.93 -19.36
N THR A 780 -11.78 14.83 -18.64
CA THR A 780 -11.36 15.70 -17.53
C THR A 780 -9.92 15.38 -17.09
N ASP A 781 -9.35 16.16 -16.16
CA ASP A 781 -8.02 16.02 -15.56
C ASP A 781 -7.97 15.25 -14.22
N GLY A 782 -8.97 14.43 -13.89
CA GLY A 782 -8.98 13.66 -12.64
C GLY A 782 -10.29 12.89 -12.40
N ASP A 783 -10.74 12.77 -11.14
CA ASP A 783 -11.98 12.07 -10.79
C ASP A 783 -13.22 12.72 -11.44
N PHE A 784 -13.97 11.93 -12.21
CA PHE A 784 -15.16 12.35 -12.95
C PHE A 784 -16.46 12.21 -12.15
N LEU A 785 -16.43 11.59 -10.96
CA LEU A 785 -17.60 11.32 -10.13
C LEU A 785 -17.99 12.47 -9.19
N ALA A 786 -17.18 13.53 -9.08
CA ALA A 786 -17.49 14.69 -8.25
C ALA A 786 -18.60 15.59 -8.91
N PRO A 787 -19.77 15.77 -8.26
CA PRO A 787 -20.84 16.58 -8.84
C PRO A 787 -20.66 18.08 -8.52
N LEU A 788 -20.41 18.88 -9.57
CA LEU A 788 -20.37 20.36 -9.59
C LEU A 788 -19.31 21.01 -8.68
N PRO A 789 -18.76 22.20 -9.04
CA PRO A 789 -18.95 23.05 -10.23
C PRO A 789 -18.32 22.49 -11.54
N PRO A 790 -18.33 23.21 -12.71
CA PRO A 790 -17.48 22.85 -13.86
C PRO A 790 -16.10 22.49 -13.38
N LYS A 791 -15.65 21.30 -13.75
CA LYS A 791 -14.41 20.77 -13.24
C LYS A 791 -13.27 21.34 -14.07
N PRO A 792 -12.18 21.84 -13.45
CA PRO A 792 -10.94 22.13 -14.17
C PRO A 792 -10.57 20.98 -15.10
N GLY A 793 -9.99 21.31 -16.26
CA GLY A 793 -9.55 20.29 -17.20
C GLY A 793 -10.67 19.60 -18.00
N SER A 794 -11.95 19.99 -17.86
CA SER A 794 -13.06 19.44 -18.65
C SER A 794 -13.25 20.15 -20.00
N GLY A 795 -14.02 19.53 -20.90
CA GLY A 795 -14.40 20.12 -22.20
C GLY A 795 -13.83 19.43 -23.44
N GLY A 796 -12.98 18.41 -23.24
CA GLY A 796 -12.43 17.57 -24.31
C GLY A 796 -13.50 17.02 -25.29
N ILE A 797 -13.04 16.62 -26.47
CA ILE A 797 -13.88 16.16 -27.57
C ILE A 797 -13.52 14.72 -27.90
N LEU A 798 -14.52 13.84 -27.92
CA LEU A 798 -14.39 12.43 -28.28
C LEU A 798 -15.28 12.09 -29.47
N GLU A 799 -14.66 11.75 -30.60
CA GLU A 799 -15.32 11.23 -31.79
C GLU A 799 -14.91 9.77 -32.02
N ALA A 800 -15.86 8.84 -31.88
CA ALA A 800 -15.59 7.40 -32.04
C ALA A 800 -16.51 6.80 -33.11
N THR A 801 -15.94 6.02 -34.02
CA THR A 801 -16.67 5.32 -35.09
C THR A 801 -16.22 3.88 -35.23
N ASP A 802 -17.15 2.93 -35.20
CA ASP A 802 -16.85 1.49 -35.31
C ASP A 802 -15.83 1.02 -34.25
N CYS A 803 -15.85 1.61 -33.05
CA CYS A 803 -14.90 1.29 -31.96
C CYS A 803 -15.51 0.33 -30.93
N THR A 804 -14.66 -0.35 -30.19
CA THR A 804 -15.05 -1.21 -29.06
C THR A 804 -14.44 -0.72 -27.75
N PHE A 805 -15.26 -0.57 -26.73
CA PHE A 805 -14.84 -0.39 -25.35
C PHE A 805 -15.12 -1.68 -24.60
N LEU A 806 -14.07 -2.38 -24.16
CA LEU A 806 -14.17 -3.78 -23.73
C LEU A 806 -13.59 -3.99 -22.33
N ASN A 807 -14.38 -4.54 -21.42
CA ASN A 807 -13.95 -4.91 -20.07
C ASN A 807 -13.26 -3.75 -19.33
N ASN A 808 -13.77 -2.53 -19.50
CA ASN A 808 -13.41 -1.41 -18.65
C ASN A 808 -14.38 -1.30 -17.46
N LYS A 809 -13.92 -0.77 -16.32
CA LYS A 809 -14.83 -0.49 -15.19
C LYS A 809 -15.82 0.64 -15.53
N TYR A 810 -15.31 1.67 -16.19
CA TYR A 810 -16.09 2.69 -16.89
C TYR A 810 -15.55 2.79 -18.33
N ASP A 811 -16.40 2.78 -19.35
CA ASP A 811 -15.90 2.92 -20.73
C ASP A 811 -15.61 4.37 -21.07
N VAL A 812 -16.58 5.26 -20.82
CA VAL A 812 -16.45 6.70 -21.07
C VAL A 812 -17.10 7.52 -19.96
N ALA A 813 -16.37 8.52 -19.48
CA ALA A 813 -16.83 9.42 -18.44
C ALA A 813 -16.73 10.90 -18.84
N PHE A 814 -17.87 11.60 -18.80
CA PHE A 814 -17.95 13.04 -19.04
C PHE A 814 -18.17 13.81 -17.73
N SER A 815 -17.25 14.73 -17.43
CA SER A 815 -17.36 15.67 -16.33
C SER A 815 -18.13 16.94 -16.70
N PRO A 816 -18.61 17.72 -15.69
CA PRO A 816 -19.39 18.94 -15.91
C PRO A 816 -18.75 19.93 -16.88
N TYR A 817 -19.41 20.17 -18.02
CA TYR A 817 -18.97 21.10 -19.06
C TYR A 817 -20.16 21.60 -19.91
N GLU A 818 -20.15 22.89 -20.26
CA GLU A 818 -21.19 23.53 -21.07
C GLU A 818 -20.56 24.18 -22.30
N ASN A 819 -20.79 23.60 -23.48
CA ASN A 819 -20.26 24.15 -24.73
C ASN A 819 -21.03 25.42 -25.13
N HIS A 820 -20.35 26.32 -25.84
CA HIS A 820 -20.93 27.57 -26.33
C HIS A 820 -20.23 28.03 -27.61
N THR A 821 -20.74 29.09 -28.25
CA THR A 821 -20.03 29.69 -29.40
C THR A 821 -18.80 30.49 -28.96
N VAL A 822 -17.76 30.57 -29.80
CA VAL A 822 -16.61 31.47 -29.55
C VAL A 822 -17.03 32.94 -29.45
N ALA A 823 -18.04 33.34 -30.23
CA ALA A 823 -18.48 34.74 -30.30
C ALA A 823 -19.28 35.18 -29.07
N ASN A 824 -19.98 34.25 -28.40
CA ASN A 824 -20.84 34.55 -27.26
C ASN A 824 -20.99 33.30 -26.35
N PRO A 825 -20.40 33.31 -25.14
CA PRO A 825 -20.53 32.22 -24.16
C PRO A 825 -21.96 31.95 -23.68
N GLU A 826 -22.87 32.91 -23.80
CA GLU A 826 -24.29 32.73 -23.45
C GLU A 826 -25.07 31.89 -24.49
N THR A 827 -24.49 31.69 -25.68
CA THR A 827 -25.10 30.86 -26.73
C THR A 827 -24.65 29.43 -26.55
N VAL A 828 -25.39 28.69 -25.72
CA VAL A 828 -25.16 27.27 -25.43
C VAL A 828 -25.24 26.43 -26.71
N LEU A 829 -24.27 25.55 -26.90
CA LEU A 829 -24.20 24.58 -27.98
C LEU A 829 -24.20 23.15 -27.44
N PRO A 830 -24.62 22.16 -28.25
CA PRO A 830 -24.32 20.75 -27.98
C PRO A 830 -22.80 20.53 -27.88
N ASN A 831 -22.40 19.60 -27.01
CA ASN A 831 -21.05 19.06 -27.01
C ASN A 831 -20.76 18.38 -28.36
N PHE A 832 -19.54 18.49 -28.86
CA PHE A 832 -19.14 17.93 -30.16
C PHE A 832 -18.82 16.44 -30.12
N SER A 833 -18.83 15.80 -28.94
CA SER A 833 -18.56 14.37 -28.81
C SER A 833 -19.68 13.51 -29.42
N LEU A 834 -19.29 12.48 -30.18
CA LEU A 834 -20.17 11.64 -30.99
C LEU A 834 -19.67 10.19 -31.05
N PHE A 835 -20.60 9.25 -30.93
CA PHE A 835 -20.35 7.82 -31.06
C PHE A 835 -21.22 7.24 -32.18
N THR A 836 -20.60 6.56 -33.14
CA THR A 836 -21.29 5.96 -34.28
C THR A 836 -20.89 4.50 -34.42
N ARG A 837 -21.86 3.58 -34.27
CA ARG A 837 -21.66 2.13 -34.38
C ARG A 837 -20.58 1.59 -33.44
N CYS A 838 -20.50 2.15 -32.23
CA CYS A 838 -19.58 1.68 -31.20
C CYS A 838 -20.21 0.60 -30.31
N ASP A 839 -19.38 -0.32 -29.85
CA ASP A 839 -19.75 -1.40 -28.94
C ASP A 839 -19.14 -1.15 -27.55
N PHE A 840 -19.99 -1.12 -26.52
CA PHE A 840 -19.61 -1.07 -25.11
C PHE A 840 -19.91 -2.42 -24.48
N VAL A 841 -18.88 -3.16 -24.08
CA VAL A 841 -18.97 -4.60 -23.85
C VAL A 841 -18.27 -5.02 -22.56
N THR A 842 -18.96 -5.82 -21.76
CA THR A 842 -18.33 -6.70 -20.77
C THR A 842 -18.53 -8.14 -21.21
N ASP A 843 -17.45 -8.85 -21.52
CA ASP A 843 -17.50 -10.26 -21.94
C ASP A 843 -16.71 -11.24 -21.07
N GLY A 844 -15.92 -10.70 -20.14
CA GLY A 844 -15.13 -11.40 -19.14
C GLY A 844 -15.20 -10.68 -17.80
N GLY A 845 -14.87 -11.38 -16.71
CA GLY A 845 -14.59 -10.69 -15.44
C GLY A 845 -13.52 -9.63 -15.67
N LEU A 846 -13.64 -8.47 -15.01
CA LEU A 846 -12.59 -7.45 -15.12
C LEU A 846 -11.27 -8.05 -14.62
N PRO A 847 -10.13 -7.75 -15.26
CA PRO A 847 -8.87 -8.41 -14.90
C PRO A 847 -8.54 -8.25 -13.42
N ALA A 848 -8.67 -7.04 -12.86
CA ALA A 848 -8.36 -6.79 -11.46
C ALA A 848 -9.34 -7.49 -10.51
N ASN A 849 -8.80 -8.21 -9.52
CA ASN A 849 -9.60 -8.94 -8.53
C ASN A 849 -10.59 -8.02 -7.79
N GLY A 850 -11.83 -8.46 -7.65
CA GLY A 850 -12.88 -7.72 -6.94
C GLY A 850 -13.48 -6.54 -7.71
N GLU A 851 -13.02 -6.28 -8.94
CA GLU A 851 -13.58 -5.24 -9.80
C GLU A 851 -14.71 -5.79 -10.69
N TYR A 852 -15.75 -4.99 -10.87
CA TYR A 852 -16.92 -5.30 -11.70
C TYR A 852 -17.23 -4.13 -12.62
N PRO A 853 -17.83 -4.37 -13.81
CA PRO A 853 -18.27 -3.27 -14.66
C PRO A 853 -19.29 -2.41 -13.89
N ASN A 854 -19.05 -1.11 -13.85
CA ASN A 854 -19.92 -0.18 -13.14
C ASN A 854 -20.92 0.47 -14.11
N THR A 855 -20.40 1.29 -15.03
CA THR A 855 -21.22 2.00 -16.00
C THR A 855 -20.42 2.17 -17.29
N HIS A 856 -20.99 1.76 -18.42
CA HIS A 856 -20.34 1.96 -19.72
C HIS A 856 -20.18 3.46 -20.01
N VAL A 857 -21.26 4.24 -20.00
CA VAL A 857 -21.18 5.70 -20.21
C VAL A 857 -21.74 6.48 -19.03
N VAL A 858 -20.91 7.30 -18.40
CA VAL A 858 -21.34 8.23 -17.34
C VAL A 858 -21.26 9.69 -17.81
N MET A 859 -22.31 10.46 -17.53
CA MET A 859 -22.43 11.87 -17.93
C MET A 859 -22.92 12.72 -16.77
N THR A 860 -22.12 13.72 -16.39
CA THR A 860 -22.50 14.67 -15.34
C THR A 860 -22.50 16.09 -15.89
N SER A 861 -23.65 16.77 -15.86
CA SER A 861 -23.81 18.18 -16.24
C SER A 861 -23.29 18.54 -17.65
N VAL A 862 -23.51 17.70 -18.66
CA VAL A 862 -23.12 17.95 -20.06
C VAL A 862 -24.32 17.98 -21.00
N ARG A 863 -24.24 18.69 -22.14
CA ARG A 863 -25.34 18.73 -23.14
C ARG A 863 -24.96 18.11 -24.47
N GLY A 864 -25.90 17.40 -25.06
CA GLY A 864 -25.93 17.10 -26.50
C GLY A 864 -25.03 15.95 -26.96
N ILE A 865 -24.63 15.03 -26.08
CA ILE A 865 -23.86 13.85 -26.48
C ILE A 865 -24.74 12.94 -27.36
N SER A 866 -24.20 12.45 -28.49
CA SER A 866 -24.97 11.67 -29.46
C SER A 866 -24.41 10.25 -29.64
N PHE A 867 -25.31 9.26 -29.60
CA PHE A 867 -25.03 7.85 -29.85
C PHE A 867 -25.90 7.37 -31.02
N LYS A 868 -25.29 6.81 -32.06
CA LYS A 868 -25.95 6.36 -33.28
C LYS A 868 -25.57 4.92 -33.60
N GLY A 869 -26.54 4.02 -33.54
CA GLY A 869 -26.34 2.59 -33.79
C GLY A 869 -25.35 1.92 -32.83
N CYS A 870 -25.24 2.39 -31.59
CA CYS A 870 -24.31 1.85 -30.60
C CYS A 870 -24.91 0.70 -29.78
N THR A 871 -24.08 -0.21 -29.28
CA THR A 871 -24.53 -1.31 -28.42
C THR A 871 -23.89 -1.25 -27.03
N TRP A 872 -24.67 -1.58 -26.01
CA TRP A 872 -24.22 -1.74 -24.63
C TRP A 872 -24.60 -3.15 -24.17
N ARG A 873 -23.64 -3.97 -23.78
CA ARG A 873 -23.91 -5.38 -23.47
C ARG A 873 -22.99 -5.97 -22.42
N ASN A 874 -23.58 -6.86 -21.62
CA ASN A 874 -22.84 -7.76 -20.74
C ASN A 874 -23.12 -9.22 -21.13
N THR A 875 -22.10 -10.00 -21.48
CA THR A 875 -22.27 -11.39 -21.90
C THR A 875 -22.11 -12.41 -20.76
N LEU A 876 -21.78 -11.96 -19.55
CA LEU A 876 -21.61 -12.80 -18.35
C LEU A 876 -22.94 -13.17 -17.66
N PHE A 877 -24.07 -13.07 -18.36
CA PHE A 877 -25.40 -13.25 -17.77
C PHE A 877 -25.52 -14.60 -17.03
N GLY A 878 -25.67 -14.54 -15.70
CA GLY A 878 -25.81 -15.73 -14.84
C GLY A 878 -24.53 -16.59 -14.75
N GLN A 879 -23.36 -16.00 -15.03
CA GLN A 879 -22.05 -16.65 -14.92
C GLN A 879 -21.22 -16.02 -13.80
N GLU A 880 -20.39 -16.85 -13.14
CA GLU A 880 -19.30 -16.36 -12.27
C GLU A 880 -18.43 -15.37 -13.05
N PRO A 881 -17.99 -14.24 -12.46
CA PRO A 881 -18.01 -13.91 -11.02
C PRO A 881 -19.21 -13.06 -10.56
N LEU A 882 -20.32 -12.97 -11.31
CA LEU A 882 -21.43 -12.08 -10.95
C LEU A 882 -22.30 -12.70 -9.83
N GLU A 883 -22.12 -12.22 -8.60
CA GLU A 883 -22.91 -12.57 -7.41
C GLU A 883 -24.18 -11.72 -7.26
N LEU A 884 -24.16 -10.48 -7.75
CA LEU A 884 -25.24 -9.49 -7.57
C LEU A 884 -25.70 -8.89 -8.91
N PRO A 885 -27.01 -8.62 -9.09
CA PRO A 885 -27.54 -7.96 -10.28
C PRO A 885 -26.92 -6.59 -10.58
N SER A 886 -26.45 -5.87 -9.56
CA SER A 886 -25.76 -4.57 -9.73
C SER A 886 -24.41 -4.70 -10.43
N GLN A 887 -23.76 -5.87 -10.37
CA GLN A 887 -22.47 -6.12 -11.02
C GLN A 887 -22.59 -6.34 -12.54
N GLN A 888 -23.80 -6.38 -13.10
CA GLN A 888 -24.00 -6.40 -14.55
C GLN A 888 -23.67 -5.07 -15.23
N GLY A 889 -23.54 -3.99 -14.46
CA GLY A 889 -23.26 -2.65 -14.95
C GLY A 889 -24.47 -1.92 -15.53
N THR A 890 -24.31 -0.61 -15.74
CA THR A 890 -25.29 0.28 -16.36
C THR A 890 -24.84 0.71 -17.77
N GLY A 891 -25.76 0.76 -18.74
CA GLY A 891 -25.47 1.26 -20.09
C GLY A 891 -25.11 2.74 -20.10
N ILE A 892 -26.09 3.59 -19.76
CA ILE A 892 -25.91 5.04 -19.65
C ILE A 892 -26.38 5.50 -18.27
N SER A 893 -25.51 6.20 -17.54
CA SER A 893 -25.86 6.90 -16.30
C SER A 893 -25.67 8.40 -16.51
N SER A 894 -26.71 9.19 -16.29
CA SER A 894 -26.68 10.63 -16.53
C SER A 894 -27.27 11.44 -15.39
N THR A 895 -26.54 12.45 -14.94
CA THR A 895 -26.98 13.43 -13.95
C THR A 895 -26.93 14.82 -14.57
N ASN A 896 -28.03 15.57 -14.57
CA ASN A 896 -28.14 16.92 -15.13
C ASN A 896 -27.63 17.05 -16.58
N SER A 897 -27.80 16.00 -17.40
CA SER A 897 -27.22 15.95 -18.74
C SER A 897 -28.29 15.79 -19.83
N SER A 898 -27.94 16.13 -21.07
CA SER A 898 -28.75 15.83 -22.25
C SER A 898 -28.01 14.99 -23.27
N PHE A 899 -28.71 14.02 -23.88
CA PHE A 899 -28.13 13.09 -24.84
C PHE A 899 -29.19 12.51 -25.79
N ILE A 900 -28.73 11.92 -26.89
CA ILE A 900 -29.57 11.30 -27.92
C ILE A 900 -29.05 9.89 -28.22
N VAL A 901 -29.95 8.91 -28.18
CA VAL A 901 -29.73 7.54 -28.66
C VAL A 901 -30.64 7.27 -29.85
N SER A 902 -30.07 6.87 -30.98
CA SER A 902 -30.79 6.63 -32.24
C SER A 902 -30.19 5.50 -33.06
N ASP A 903 -30.88 5.09 -34.12
CA ASP A 903 -30.31 4.22 -35.15
C ASP A 903 -29.27 4.98 -35.99
N ASP A 904 -28.30 4.24 -36.55
CA ASP A 904 -27.46 4.75 -37.62
C ASP A 904 -27.93 4.21 -38.96
N CYS A 905 -27.84 5.04 -40.00
CA CYS A 905 -28.13 4.62 -41.36
C CYS A 905 -26.86 4.77 -42.21
N GLY A 906 -26.28 3.63 -42.60
CA GLY A 906 -25.06 3.59 -43.40
C GLY A 906 -25.18 4.18 -44.81
N VAL A 907 -26.40 4.58 -45.22
CA VAL A 907 -26.66 5.24 -46.51
C VAL A 907 -27.67 6.36 -46.36
N LEU A 908 -27.23 7.62 -46.49
CA LEU A 908 -28.14 8.77 -46.43
C LEU A 908 -28.67 9.11 -47.82
N VAL A 909 -29.91 8.71 -48.12
CA VAL A 909 -30.66 9.20 -49.29
C VAL A 909 -31.76 10.14 -48.80
N GLN A 910 -31.67 11.42 -49.19
CA GLN A 910 -32.61 12.45 -48.74
C GLN A 910 -34.06 12.08 -49.09
N GLY A 911 -34.94 12.04 -48.08
CA GLY A 911 -36.38 11.79 -48.24
C GLY A 911 -36.79 10.32 -48.37
N VAL A 912 -35.86 9.37 -48.27
CA VAL A 912 -36.16 7.93 -48.32
C VAL A 912 -35.89 7.31 -46.94
N PRO A 913 -36.80 6.52 -46.35
CA PRO A 913 -36.53 5.76 -45.13
C PRO A 913 -35.31 4.86 -45.30
N CYS A 914 -34.49 4.72 -44.25
CA CYS A 914 -33.30 3.88 -44.29
C CYS A 914 -33.67 2.42 -44.64
N PRO A 915 -33.09 1.82 -45.69
CA PRO A 915 -33.32 0.40 -45.98
C PRO A 915 -32.81 -0.46 -44.82
N SER A 916 -33.57 -1.49 -44.43
CA SER A 916 -33.27 -2.31 -43.24
C SER A 916 -31.88 -2.94 -43.24
N GLN A 917 -31.33 -3.27 -44.42
CA GLN A 917 -29.99 -3.85 -44.58
C GLN A 917 -28.83 -2.88 -44.27
N TYR A 918 -29.11 -1.57 -44.16
CA TYR A 918 -28.12 -0.53 -43.83
C TYR A 918 -28.44 0.17 -42.51
N LEU A 919 -29.41 -0.35 -41.77
CA LEU A 919 -29.83 0.17 -40.49
C LEU A 919 -29.08 -0.53 -39.38
N THR A 920 -28.34 0.23 -38.57
CA THR A 920 -27.74 -0.27 -37.34
C THR A 920 -28.53 0.28 -36.16
N THR A 921 -29.25 -0.60 -35.49
CA THR A 921 -30.09 -0.26 -34.34
C THR A 921 -29.26 -0.19 -33.07
N SER A 922 -29.49 0.83 -32.24
CA SER A 922 -28.89 0.89 -30.91
C SER A 922 -29.52 -0.15 -29.98
N ALA A 923 -28.71 -0.81 -29.15
CA ALA A 923 -29.17 -1.93 -28.32
C ALA A 923 -28.56 -1.94 -26.91
N PHE A 924 -29.36 -2.32 -25.92
CA PHE A 924 -28.96 -2.57 -24.54
C PHE A 924 -29.26 -4.02 -24.19
N THR A 925 -28.26 -4.78 -23.73
CA THR A 925 -28.41 -6.23 -23.54
C THR A 925 -27.82 -6.72 -22.23
N ASN A 926 -28.61 -7.45 -21.43
CA ASN A 926 -28.18 -8.15 -20.22
C ASN A 926 -27.55 -7.26 -19.13
N LEU A 927 -28.03 -6.02 -18.99
CA LEU A 927 -27.51 -5.02 -18.05
C LEU A 927 -28.34 -4.93 -16.78
N HIS A 928 -27.75 -4.40 -15.71
CA HIS A 928 -28.50 -4.01 -14.51
C HIS A 928 -29.51 -2.91 -14.85
N ARG A 929 -29.02 -1.87 -15.53
CA ARG A 929 -29.81 -0.73 -16.03
C ARG A 929 -29.41 -0.43 -17.46
N GLY A 930 -30.38 -0.18 -18.34
CA GLY A 930 -30.10 0.31 -19.68
C GLY A 930 -29.72 1.78 -19.59
N ILE A 931 -30.66 2.61 -19.12
CA ILE A 931 -30.46 4.05 -18.92
C ILE A 931 -30.96 4.46 -17.53
N LEU A 932 -30.12 5.20 -16.80
CA LEU A 932 -30.47 5.91 -15.58
C LEU A 932 -30.25 7.42 -15.82
N ALA A 933 -31.32 8.21 -15.74
CA ALA A 933 -31.26 9.65 -15.99
C ALA A 933 -31.96 10.46 -14.89
N THR A 934 -31.21 11.33 -14.22
CA THR A 934 -31.75 12.20 -13.17
C THR A 934 -31.41 13.66 -13.48
N THR A 935 -32.36 14.57 -13.28
CA THR A 935 -32.06 16.00 -13.32
C THR A 935 -32.81 16.84 -12.29
N PHE A 936 -32.18 17.94 -11.91
CA PHE A 936 -32.76 19.04 -11.15
C PHE A 936 -32.87 20.33 -11.99
N ASP A 937 -32.48 20.27 -13.26
CA ASP A 937 -32.51 21.38 -14.22
C ASP A 937 -33.47 20.99 -15.37
N PRO A 938 -34.66 21.60 -15.46
CA PRO A 938 -35.66 21.24 -16.46
C PRO A 938 -35.23 21.53 -17.90
N SER A 939 -34.10 22.22 -18.13
CA SER A 939 -33.52 22.39 -19.46
C SER A 939 -32.70 21.18 -19.93
N ARG A 940 -32.53 20.16 -19.08
CA ARG A 940 -31.81 18.91 -19.38
C ARG A 940 -32.81 17.80 -19.68
N THR A 941 -32.68 17.21 -20.86
CA THR A 941 -33.60 16.17 -21.35
C THR A 941 -32.87 15.20 -22.27
N PHE A 942 -33.48 14.06 -22.58
CA PHE A 942 -32.88 13.08 -23.47
C PHE A 942 -33.90 12.52 -24.47
N SER A 943 -33.39 11.95 -25.57
CA SER A 943 -34.21 11.18 -26.49
C SER A 943 -33.63 9.80 -26.78
N VAL A 944 -34.49 8.80 -26.85
CA VAL A 944 -34.20 7.44 -27.26
C VAL A 944 -35.21 7.07 -28.34
N ASP A 945 -34.73 6.83 -29.55
CA ASP A 945 -35.56 6.44 -30.68
C ASP A 945 -35.08 5.12 -31.29
N LYS A 946 -36.02 4.19 -31.48
CA LYS A 946 -35.79 2.89 -32.13
C LYS A 946 -34.65 2.07 -31.51
N ALA A 947 -34.50 2.10 -30.19
CA ALA A 947 -33.56 1.25 -29.47
C ALA A 947 -34.22 -0.05 -29.00
N THR A 948 -33.41 -1.09 -28.80
CA THR A 948 -33.87 -2.37 -28.23
C THR A 948 -33.24 -2.64 -26.87
N PHE A 949 -34.04 -3.03 -25.88
CA PHE A 949 -33.60 -3.42 -24.54
C PHE A 949 -33.97 -4.90 -24.34
N THR A 950 -32.97 -5.76 -24.15
CA THR A 950 -33.17 -7.22 -24.06
C THR A 950 -32.42 -7.77 -22.87
N GLY A 951 -33.09 -8.47 -21.96
CA GLY A 951 -32.40 -8.99 -20.78
C GLY A 951 -31.93 -7.91 -19.80
N THR A 952 -32.39 -6.67 -19.96
CA THR A 952 -32.04 -5.55 -19.09
C THR A 952 -33.01 -5.49 -17.90
N ASN A 953 -32.53 -5.66 -16.66
CA ASN A 953 -33.42 -5.72 -15.48
C ASN A 953 -34.26 -4.44 -15.31
N TYR A 954 -33.65 -3.29 -15.60
CA TYR A 954 -34.30 -1.98 -15.57
C TYR A 954 -34.01 -1.23 -16.88
N GLY A 955 -34.96 -1.17 -17.80
CA GLY A 955 -34.74 -0.60 -19.14
C GLY A 955 -34.32 0.87 -19.09
N ILE A 956 -35.26 1.77 -18.77
CA ILE A 956 -35.01 3.21 -18.57
C ILE A 956 -35.61 3.64 -17.23
N ARG A 957 -34.81 4.28 -16.39
CA ARG A 957 -35.27 5.01 -15.21
C ARG A 957 -34.99 6.49 -15.37
N MET A 958 -36.02 7.31 -15.31
CA MET A 958 -35.90 8.77 -15.40
C MET A 958 -36.53 9.46 -14.18
N GLU A 959 -35.84 10.47 -13.65
CA GLU A 959 -36.20 11.19 -12.42
C GLU A 959 -36.08 12.71 -12.61
N GLY A 960 -37.18 13.45 -12.40
CA GLY A 960 -37.20 14.91 -12.49
C GLY A 960 -37.07 15.49 -13.90
N ILE A 961 -37.10 14.65 -14.94
CA ILE A 961 -36.84 15.06 -16.33
C ILE A 961 -38.07 15.72 -16.96
N GLN A 962 -37.84 16.82 -17.69
CA GLN A 962 -38.86 17.46 -18.52
C GLN A 962 -38.66 17.13 -20.01
N ASP A 963 -39.76 16.92 -20.74
CA ASP A 963 -39.79 16.81 -22.21
C ASP A 963 -38.97 15.63 -22.80
N ALA A 964 -38.72 14.56 -22.02
CA ALA A 964 -38.02 13.36 -22.52
C ALA A 964 -38.78 12.67 -23.65
N SER A 965 -38.08 12.12 -24.64
CA SER A 965 -38.71 11.39 -25.76
C SER A 965 -38.23 9.95 -25.84
N ILE A 966 -39.13 8.99 -25.61
CA ILE A 966 -38.88 7.55 -25.73
C ILE A 966 -39.84 7.00 -26.78
N THR A 967 -39.35 6.79 -27.99
CA THR A 967 -40.20 6.44 -29.14
C THR A 967 -39.72 5.22 -29.89
N ARG A 968 -40.67 4.39 -30.36
CA ARG A 968 -40.40 3.25 -31.25
C ARG A 968 -39.39 2.24 -30.70
N CYS A 969 -39.21 2.20 -29.38
CA CYS A 969 -38.31 1.28 -28.71
C CYS A 969 -38.99 -0.06 -28.41
N THR A 970 -38.19 -1.12 -28.28
CA THR A 970 -38.66 -2.44 -27.85
C THR A 970 -38.01 -2.81 -26.53
N PHE A 971 -38.81 -3.22 -25.55
CA PHE A 971 -38.38 -3.64 -24.22
C PHE A 971 -38.82 -5.09 -23.99
N ASP A 972 -37.85 -6.00 -23.90
CA ASP A 972 -38.05 -7.37 -23.44
C ASP A 972 -37.60 -7.46 -21.96
N VAL A 973 -38.59 -7.33 -21.08
CA VAL A 973 -38.40 -7.23 -19.62
C VAL A 973 -38.10 -8.62 -19.05
N PRO A 974 -36.92 -8.86 -18.46
CA PRO A 974 -36.50 -10.20 -18.08
C PRO A 974 -36.94 -10.61 -16.68
N GLU A 975 -36.79 -11.90 -16.39
CA GLU A 975 -36.50 -12.36 -15.04
C GLU A 975 -35.01 -12.08 -14.73
N PRO A 976 -34.67 -11.45 -13.58
CA PRO A 976 -33.28 -11.22 -13.21
C PRO A 976 -32.57 -12.55 -12.93
N PHE A 977 -31.26 -12.62 -13.20
CA PHE A 977 -30.51 -13.87 -13.07
C PHE A 977 -30.39 -14.36 -11.60
N THR A 978 -30.38 -13.44 -10.63
CA THR A 978 -30.37 -13.75 -9.19
C THR A 978 -31.73 -13.35 -8.59
N THR A 979 -32.53 -14.35 -8.21
CA THR A 979 -33.87 -14.14 -7.63
C THR A 979 -33.80 -13.78 -6.13
N GLY A 980 -34.81 -13.07 -5.62
CA GLY A 980 -34.95 -12.76 -4.18
C GLY A 980 -34.23 -11.51 -3.66
N ILE A 981 -33.34 -10.90 -4.45
CA ILE A 981 -32.60 -9.66 -4.10
C ILE A 981 -33.19 -8.43 -4.82
N VAL A 982 -33.88 -8.63 -5.94
CA VAL A 982 -34.38 -7.55 -6.82
C VAL A 982 -35.89 -7.37 -6.65
N GLY A 983 -36.36 -6.13 -6.64
CA GLY A 983 -37.78 -5.80 -6.80
C GLY A 983 -38.28 -6.06 -8.22
N SER A 984 -39.48 -5.60 -8.56
CA SER A 984 -40.04 -5.73 -9.92
C SER A 984 -39.08 -5.20 -10.99
N THR A 985 -38.84 -5.98 -12.05
CA THR A 985 -38.15 -5.51 -13.27
C THR A 985 -39.09 -4.69 -14.14
N TYR A 986 -38.55 -3.74 -14.91
CA TYR A 986 -39.39 -2.86 -15.73
C TYR A 986 -38.76 -2.38 -17.03
N GLY A 987 -39.61 -2.07 -18.01
CA GLY A 987 -39.22 -1.41 -19.25
C GLY A 987 -38.88 0.06 -19.03
N VAL A 988 -39.84 0.87 -18.57
CA VAL A 988 -39.64 2.30 -18.27
C VAL A 988 -40.21 2.64 -16.89
N TYR A 989 -39.45 3.37 -16.09
CA TYR A 989 -39.88 3.97 -14.82
C TYR A 989 -39.67 5.49 -14.88
N SER A 990 -40.73 6.24 -14.63
CA SER A 990 -40.77 7.70 -14.59
C SER A 990 -41.13 8.17 -13.19
N ASP A 991 -40.24 8.89 -12.50
CA ASP A 991 -40.52 9.56 -11.22
C ASP A 991 -40.46 11.09 -11.38
N GLU A 992 -41.49 11.81 -10.96
CA GLU A 992 -41.50 13.28 -10.98
C GLU A 992 -41.15 13.91 -12.36
N CYS A 993 -41.46 13.21 -13.46
CA CYS A 993 -41.19 13.69 -14.82
C CYS A 993 -42.45 14.25 -15.49
N THR A 994 -42.31 15.21 -16.41
CA THR A 994 -43.43 15.87 -17.10
C THR A 994 -43.10 16.24 -18.54
N GLY A 995 -44.10 16.44 -19.39
CA GLY A 995 -43.94 16.79 -20.81
C GLY A 995 -43.39 15.67 -21.69
N TYR A 996 -43.20 14.47 -21.15
CA TYR A 996 -42.57 13.36 -21.85
C TYR A 996 -43.41 12.85 -23.03
N ARG A 997 -42.72 12.25 -23.99
CA ARG A 997 -43.28 11.55 -25.15
C ARG A 997 -42.88 10.07 -25.09
N ILE A 998 -43.75 9.24 -24.51
CA ILE A 998 -43.60 7.78 -24.49
C ILE A 998 -44.58 7.18 -25.50
N GLN A 999 -44.10 6.92 -26.73
CA GLN A 999 -44.99 6.57 -27.84
C GLN A 999 -44.46 5.50 -28.78
N GLU A 1000 -45.37 4.71 -29.36
CA GLU A 1000 -45.04 3.71 -30.38
C GLU A 1000 -44.05 2.63 -29.89
N ASN A 1001 -43.94 2.43 -28.57
CA ASN A 1001 -43.03 1.43 -28.00
C ASN A 1001 -43.72 0.08 -27.84
N ALA A 1002 -42.92 -0.98 -27.84
CA ALA A 1002 -43.34 -2.34 -27.53
C ALA A 1002 -42.74 -2.79 -26.20
N PHE A 1003 -43.60 -3.13 -25.24
CA PHE A 1003 -43.22 -3.69 -23.95
C PHE A 1003 -43.70 -5.14 -23.89
N LEU A 1004 -42.78 -6.06 -23.70
CA LEU A 1004 -43.08 -7.48 -23.62
C LEU A 1004 -42.17 -8.19 -22.64
N THR A 1005 -42.49 -9.43 -22.33
CA THR A 1005 -41.54 -10.36 -21.71
C THR A 1005 -41.62 -11.72 -22.38
N GLN A 1006 -40.46 -12.31 -22.66
CA GLN A 1006 -40.36 -13.71 -23.07
C GLN A 1006 -40.36 -14.68 -21.88
N GLN A 1007 -40.33 -14.16 -20.65
CA GLN A 1007 -40.23 -14.91 -19.40
C GLN A 1007 -41.36 -14.51 -18.42
N PRO A 1008 -42.63 -14.84 -18.75
CA PRO A 1008 -43.78 -14.44 -17.95
C PRO A 1008 -43.80 -15.12 -16.57
N ASP A 1009 -43.29 -16.35 -16.50
CA ASP A 1009 -43.11 -17.09 -15.25
C ASP A 1009 -41.85 -16.60 -14.51
N GLY A 1010 -41.84 -16.69 -13.17
CA GLY A 1010 -40.69 -16.31 -12.33
C GLY A 1010 -41.09 -15.74 -10.98
N ASP A 1011 -40.09 -15.43 -10.15
CA ASP A 1011 -40.29 -14.90 -8.80
C ASP A 1011 -40.53 -13.39 -8.80
N VAL A 1012 -40.03 -12.69 -9.84
CA VAL A 1012 -40.13 -11.24 -9.96
C VAL A 1012 -41.26 -10.83 -10.91
N LYS A 1013 -41.95 -9.74 -10.55
CA LYS A 1013 -43.01 -9.13 -11.37
C LYS A 1013 -42.38 -8.30 -12.49
N LYS A 1014 -42.75 -8.59 -13.73
CA LYS A 1014 -42.32 -7.84 -14.92
C LYS A 1014 -43.34 -6.75 -15.25
N VAL A 1015 -42.89 -5.51 -15.30
CA VAL A 1015 -43.74 -4.34 -15.53
C VAL A 1015 -43.34 -3.63 -16.82
N GLY A 1016 -44.30 -3.28 -17.68
CA GLY A 1016 -43.98 -2.53 -18.90
C GLY A 1016 -43.56 -1.10 -18.60
N LEU A 1017 -44.51 -0.32 -18.09
CA LEU A 1017 -44.35 1.12 -17.84
C LEU A 1017 -44.83 1.51 -16.44
N ILE A 1018 -44.03 2.29 -15.72
CA ILE A 1018 -44.38 2.87 -14.42
C ILE A 1018 -44.32 4.40 -14.53
N ILE A 1019 -45.46 5.05 -14.26
CA ILE A 1019 -45.55 6.50 -14.15
C ILE A 1019 -45.87 6.86 -12.70
N LYS A 1020 -44.95 7.60 -12.07
CA LYS A 1020 -45.06 8.06 -10.70
C LYS A 1020 -44.91 9.57 -10.62
N ASP A 1021 -45.83 10.19 -9.90
CA ASP A 1021 -45.79 11.62 -9.53
C ASP A 1021 -45.51 12.58 -10.70
N SER A 1022 -46.06 12.32 -11.89
CA SER A 1022 -45.91 13.19 -13.08
C SER A 1022 -46.56 14.57 -12.95
N GLY A 1023 -47.25 14.81 -11.83
CA GLY A 1023 -47.80 16.09 -11.45
C GLY A 1023 -49.14 16.39 -12.11
N LYS A 1024 -49.45 17.69 -12.17
CA LYS A 1024 -50.78 18.20 -12.59
C LYS A 1024 -50.79 18.71 -14.03
N GLN A 1025 -49.71 18.53 -14.78
CA GLN A 1025 -49.60 18.97 -16.16
C GLN A 1025 -50.16 17.91 -17.11
N TYR A 1026 -50.44 18.31 -18.35
CA TYR A 1026 -50.83 17.37 -19.40
C TYR A 1026 -49.66 16.44 -19.72
N ASN A 1027 -49.85 15.16 -19.46
CA ASN A 1027 -48.91 14.10 -19.79
C ASN A 1027 -49.64 13.01 -20.56
N THR A 1028 -48.97 12.34 -21.50
CA THR A 1028 -49.62 11.27 -22.27
C THR A 1028 -48.61 10.22 -22.70
N PHE A 1029 -48.93 8.96 -22.48
CA PHE A 1029 -48.28 7.86 -23.19
C PHE A 1029 -49.26 7.26 -24.21
N TYR A 1030 -48.79 7.11 -25.45
CA TYR A 1030 -49.67 6.93 -26.61
C TYR A 1030 -49.18 5.86 -27.58
N ASN A 1031 -50.08 5.01 -28.06
CA ASN A 1031 -49.81 4.01 -29.10
C ASN A 1031 -48.68 3.03 -28.76
N ASN A 1032 -48.58 2.64 -27.48
CA ASN A 1032 -47.66 1.59 -27.04
C ASN A 1032 -48.38 0.24 -26.98
N SER A 1033 -47.63 -0.85 -27.13
CA SER A 1033 -48.12 -2.23 -26.97
C SER A 1033 -47.53 -2.87 -25.72
N PHE A 1034 -48.35 -3.61 -24.97
CA PHE A 1034 -47.98 -4.29 -23.72
C PHE A 1034 -48.43 -5.76 -23.77
N GLU A 1035 -47.49 -6.69 -23.81
CA GLU A 1035 -47.77 -8.12 -24.07
C GLU A 1035 -47.10 -9.03 -23.04
N ASN A 1036 -47.83 -10.05 -22.56
CA ASN A 1036 -47.33 -11.12 -21.68
C ASN A 1036 -46.73 -10.67 -20.33
N LEU A 1037 -46.99 -9.44 -19.86
CA LEU A 1037 -46.41 -8.88 -18.64
C LEU A 1037 -47.23 -9.22 -17.38
N TYR A 1038 -46.60 -9.12 -16.21
CA TYR A 1038 -47.35 -9.16 -14.96
C TYR A 1038 -48.24 -7.91 -14.85
N THR A 1039 -47.69 -6.74 -15.12
CA THR A 1039 -48.49 -5.51 -15.27
C THR A 1039 -48.06 -4.74 -16.52
N GLY A 1040 -49.01 -4.41 -17.39
CA GLY A 1040 -48.76 -3.57 -18.56
C GLY A 1040 -48.27 -2.18 -18.14
N SER A 1041 -49.11 -1.45 -17.40
CA SER A 1041 -48.72 -0.15 -16.81
C SER A 1041 -49.14 0.04 -15.34
N ILE A 1042 -48.31 0.75 -14.59
CA ILE A 1042 -48.58 1.17 -13.21
C ILE A 1042 -48.61 2.70 -13.15
N ILE A 1043 -49.64 3.24 -12.52
CA ILE A 1043 -49.77 4.67 -12.24
C ILE A 1043 -49.82 4.85 -10.72
N GLU A 1044 -48.82 5.55 -10.19
CA GLU A 1044 -48.61 5.72 -8.74
C GLU A 1044 -48.50 7.21 -8.35
N GLY A 1045 -49.10 7.59 -7.23
CA GLY A 1045 -48.96 8.95 -6.70
C GLY A 1045 -49.85 9.98 -7.41
N VAL A 1046 -49.40 11.23 -7.48
CA VAL A 1046 -50.16 12.38 -8.01
C VAL A 1046 -49.84 12.61 -9.48
N ASN A 1047 -50.77 12.22 -10.35
CA ASN A 1047 -50.63 12.31 -11.81
C ASN A 1047 -51.76 13.10 -12.49
N ALA A 1048 -52.59 13.77 -11.71
CA ALA A 1048 -53.67 14.63 -12.20
C ALA A 1048 -53.98 15.75 -11.18
N ASP A 1049 -54.64 16.81 -11.65
CA ASP A 1049 -55.29 17.76 -10.77
C ASP A 1049 -56.52 17.14 -10.08
N GLY A 1050 -56.85 17.60 -8.87
CA GLY A 1050 -57.89 17.00 -8.04
C GLY A 1050 -59.33 17.19 -8.54
N ASP A 1051 -59.52 17.81 -9.71
CA ASP A 1051 -60.81 18.11 -10.35
C ASP A 1051 -61.00 17.34 -11.69
N ASP A 1052 -60.13 16.36 -12.00
CA ASP A 1052 -60.15 15.49 -13.20
C ASP A 1052 -60.11 16.23 -14.56
N ALA A 1053 -59.65 17.48 -14.58
CA ALA A 1053 -59.65 18.32 -15.78
C ALA A 1053 -58.30 18.32 -16.52
N ILE A 1054 -57.18 18.16 -15.81
CA ILE A 1054 -55.81 18.23 -16.37
C ILE A 1054 -54.92 17.19 -15.68
N GLY A 1055 -54.21 16.36 -16.45
CA GLY A 1055 -53.31 15.34 -15.91
C GLY A 1055 -52.79 14.35 -16.94
N LEU A 1056 -52.34 13.18 -16.46
CA LEU A 1056 -51.93 12.05 -17.28
C LEU A 1056 -53.13 11.46 -18.04
N GLU A 1057 -52.95 11.25 -19.34
CA GLU A 1057 -53.87 10.57 -20.24
C GLU A 1057 -53.26 9.25 -20.74
N VAL A 1058 -54.00 8.16 -20.57
CA VAL A 1058 -53.69 6.85 -21.18
C VAL A 1058 -54.46 6.75 -22.49
N LYS A 1059 -53.76 6.73 -23.63
CA LYS A 1059 -54.42 6.91 -24.94
C LYS A 1059 -53.96 5.93 -26.01
N CYS A 1060 -54.90 5.21 -26.62
CA CYS A 1060 -54.68 4.30 -27.75
C CYS A 1060 -53.54 3.30 -27.52
N ASN A 1061 -53.37 2.81 -26.30
CA ASN A 1061 -52.40 1.75 -26.01
C ASN A 1061 -53.11 0.39 -26.13
N ASP A 1062 -52.36 -0.59 -26.61
CA ASP A 1062 -52.82 -1.96 -26.83
C ASP A 1062 -52.32 -2.85 -25.68
N TYR A 1063 -53.23 -3.53 -24.98
CA TYR A 1063 -52.89 -4.40 -23.84
C TYR A 1063 -53.31 -5.85 -24.10
N GLY A 1064 -52.33 -6.75 -24.16
CA GLY A 1064 -52.56 -8.18 -24.27
C GLY A 1064 -53.27 -8.61 -25.55
N LEU A 1065 -53.03 -7.92 -26.67
CA LEU A 1065 -53.67 -8.21 -27.95
C LEU A 1065 -53.21 -9.55 -28.52
N THR A 1066 -51.93 -9.87 -28.33
CA THR A 1066 -51.35 -11.15 -28.78
C THR A 1066 -51.21 -12.12 -27.63
N ASP A 1067 -50.65 -11.69 -26.50
CA ASP A 1067 -50.43 -12.51 -25.31
C ASP A 1067 -50.89 -11.74 -24.05
N ALA A 1068 -51.84 -12.32 -23.31
CA ALA A 1068 -52.51 -11.63 -22.22
C ALA A 1068 -51.56 -11.21 -21.08
N ASN A 1069 -51.70 -9.97 -20.60
CA ASN A 1069 -51.09 -9.53 -19.33
C ASN A 1069 -51.85 -10.11 -18.13
N THR A 1070 -51.21 -10.20 -16.96
CA THR A 1070 -51.94 -10.53 -15.71
C THR A 1070 -52.82 -9.34 -15.28
N PHE A 1071 -52.28 -8.12 -15.39
CA PHE A 1071 -53.00 -6.87 -15.19
C PHE A 1071 -52.65 -5.88 -16.31
N ASP A 1072 -53.65 -5.25 -16.92
CA ASP A 1072 -53.38 -4.26 -17.97
C ASP A 1072 -52.89 -2.93 -17.37
N VAL A 1073 -53.66 -2.39 -16.42
CA VAL A 1073 -53.36 -1.13 -15.72
C VAL A 1073 -53.59 -1.29 -14.22
N ALA A 1074 -52.62 -0.88 -13.40
CA ALA A 1074 -52.74 -0.82 -11.95
C ALA A 1074 -52.64 0.62 -11.43
N LEU A 1075 -53.53 0.99 -10.49
CA LEU A 1075 -53.60 2.33 -9.89
C LEU A 1075 -53.32 2.25 -8.39
N TYR A 1076 -52.33 3.02 -7.92
CA TYR A 1076 -51.99 3.13 -6.50
C TYR A 1076 -52.13 4.60 -6.05
N TRP A 1077 -53.19 4.88 -5.25
CA TRP A 1077 -53.64 6.18 -4.68
C TRP A 1077 -54.93 6.79 -5.31
N ARG A 1078 -55.49 7.87 -4.74
CA ARG A 1078 -56.82 8.45 -5.07
C ARG A 1078 -56.83 9.57 -6.13
N GLY A 1079 -55.74 9.79 -6.89
CA GLY A 1079 -55.62 10.88 -7.88
C GLY A 1079 -54.96 10.47 -9.21
N CYS A 1080 -55.28 9.27 -9.72
CA CYS A 1080 -54.38 8.49 -10.59
C CYS A 1080 -54.77 8.43 -12.07
N ALA A 1081 -55.10 9.55 -12.73
CA ALA A 1081 -55.22 9.68 -14.20
C ALA A 1081 -56.58 9.32 -14.85
N ARG A 1082 -56.74 9.73 -16.14
CA ARG A 1082 -57.91 9.51 -16.99
C ARG A 1082 -57.57 8.52 -18.12
N ALA A 1083 -58.42 7.51 -18.32
CA ALA A 1083 -58.28 6.52 -19.41
C ALA A 1083 -59.34 6.74 -20.49
N GLU A 1084 -58.94 6.94 -21.74
CA GLU A 1084 -59.84 7.04 -22.89
C GLU A 1084 -59.36 6.11 -24.03
N ASP A 1085 -60.26 5.26 -24.55
CA ASP A 1085 -60.04 4.34 -25.67
C ASP A 1085 -58.81 3.40 -25.53
N ALA A 1086 -58.74 2.64 -24.44
CA ALA A 1086 -57.88 1.45 -24.32
C ALA A 1086 -58.59 0.21 -24.94
N ARG A 1087 -57.86 -0.64 -25.67
CA ARG A 1087 -58.41 -1.85 -26.29
C ARG A 1087 -57.76 -3.11 -25.75
#